data_AF-A0A836PT58-F1
#
_entry.id   AF-A0A836PT58-F1
#
_cell.length_a   1.000
_cell.length_b   1.000
_cell.length_c   1.000
_cell.angle_alpha   90.00
_cell.angle_beta   90.00
_cell.angle_gamma   90.00
#
_symmetry.space_group_name_H-M   'P 1'
#
loop_
_entity.id
_entity.type
_entity.pdbx_description
1 polymer ?
#
loop_
_entity_poly.entity_id
_entity_poly.type
_entity_poly.pdbx_seq_one_letter_code
_entity_poly.pdbx_strand_id
1 'polypeptide(L)'
;MSVSSEAVGDVSQLAVESKQWFYRPKSGGPYGNSNGETYENAWHLAGYAYRKVGAVNWALILPGDTLYVGGTHDVGYEDNVIQPPMSGTLEKSIVIDGNMPKFEGAINANDFDPGIYVGVGLLVSNGWAGPDAFGAWSKSFNVASRAFERIGGGDLVRLIKQSVLPDETWLAGSFYQSGSGETLYYKPTSGNPNDADHYYYTEGNEPVRIKDVNYITVRNLEVVGANRGIEVSNAQGINLENNHLYWHSNTAIRVGSNSDSGTLIGNDIHDSANGVYFISTQTVNNSDNWHIAYNEVYNIDQFGYYGHQDSHALGFQGGNDHVIEYNHLHHAAGVALIFFTYNNFDQETKNNTIRFNFIHDIENFSDSAAIDDAFWFGNINEVNPSLDAVQDNVFHHNVILNIKGIGIRTKSWVSNTGPNWSFANNLVSNANVSFAWHEGSNGDVGFTFENNISLNPVTQHLDQLSYSSSDIRTGVVMRNNLYWPDGDVTKPGFEWNGVLQQTLSDWQDVSTLGANSVALDPQMVAPTTGDFRWNAQPSTLLGLGDYSLALSTSPAVNGAVAVPFTTNDIEGFILSNPSDIGPYQFHDTDGDQLSDALEALLGTDLLLADTDSDGVSDYDELNYGGYATTYNVGVDLNPLLADTDGDGISDGDEIVTNSDPLDGASFPLLADINDDGVVNAADVLLVVRIVLGSYTPTAAEAVRADIAPYNGNTPNPDGLINLGDMLVIMRTMQGSI
;
A
#
# COMPACT_ATOMS: atom_id res chain seq x y z
N MET A 1 31.02 -35.60 19.65
CA MET A 1 32.40 -36.08 19.86
C MET A 1 33.26 -35.41 18.78
N SER A 2 34.23 -34.60 19.22
CA SER A 2 35.35 -33.97 18.47
C SER A 2 35.09 -33.25 17.13
N VAL A 3 35.32 -31.95 17.19
CA VAL A 3 35.71 -31.02 16.12
C VAL A 3 36.94 -31.54 15.36
N SER A 4 36.99 -31.33 14.04
CA SER A 4 38.26 -31.19 13.30
C SER A 4 38.17 -30.00 12.36
N SER A 5 38.86 -28.94 12.76
CA SER A 5 39.22 -27.75 12.00
C SER A 5 40.21 -28.08 10.87
N GLU A 6 40.27 -27.14 9.91
CA GLU A 6 41.27 -26.97 8.85
C GLU A 6 40.88 -27.44 7.44
N ALA A 7 40.20 -26.54 6.73
CA ALA A 7 40.76 -25.92 5.53
C ALA A 7 40.10 -24.55 5.34
N VAL A 8 40.47 -23.57 6.17
CA VAL A 8 40.22 -22.15 5.87
C VAL A 8 41.24 -21.78 4.80
N GLY A 9 40.89 -22.10 3.54
CA GLY A 9 41.44 -21.38 2.41
C GLY A 9 40.89 -19.97 2.50
N ASP A 10 41.79 -19.02 2.72
CA ASP A 10 41.61 -17.58 2.61
C ASP A 10 40.82 -17.25 1.33
N VAL A 11 39.50 -17.17 1.48
CA VAL A 11 38.66 -16.33 0.66
C VAL A 11 38.36 -15.15 1.57
N SER A 12 39.31 -14.23 1.66
CA SER A 12 38.97 -12.82 1.59
C SER A 12 38.00 -12.67 0.40
N GLN A 13 36.70 -12.90 0.70
CA GLN A 13 35.62 -12.30 -0.03
C GLN A 13 36.03 -10.84 -0.07
N LEU A 14 36.48 -10.40 -1.24
CA LEU A 14 36.42 -8.99 -1.59
C LEU A 14 34.97 -8.62 -1.28
N ALA A 15 34.78 -7.90 -0.18
CA ALA A 15 33.58 -7.13 0.03
C ALA A 15 33.54 -6.19 -1.18
N VAL A 16 32.90 -6.64 -2.25
CA VAL A 16 32.45 -5.74 -3.30
C VAL A 16 31.37 -4.95 -2.57
N GLU A 17 31.74 -3.75 -2.15
CA GLU A 17 30.81 -2.73 -1.65
C GLU A 17 29.66 -2.64 -2.66
N SER A 18 28.43 -2.65 -2.15
CA SER A 18 27.25 -2.42 -2.97
C SER A 18 27.40 -1.09 -3.70
N LYS A 19 27.09 -1.07 -4.98
CA LYS A 19 27.17 0.13 -5.81
C LYS A 19 25.79 0.71 -6.06
N GLN A 20 25.76 2.03 -6.17
CA GLN A 20 24.60 2.77 -6.63
C GLN A 20 24.77 3.06 -8.12
N TRP A 21 23.79 2.62 -8.91
CA TRP A 21 23.70 2.84 -10.34
C TRP A 21 22.56 3.78 -10.65
N PHE A 22 22.72 4.63 -11.65
CA PHE A 22 21.70 5.63 -12.02
C PHE A 22 21.24 5.43 -13.47
N TYR A 23 19.92 5.49 -13.69
CA TYR A 23 19.30 5.34 -15.00
C TYR A 23 18.26 6.44 -15.27
N ARG A 24 18.51 7.27 -16.30
CA ARG A 24 17.70 8.44 -16.67
C ARG A 24 17.74 8.71 -18.20
N PRO A 25 16.67 9.23 -18.84
CA PRO A 25 16.67 9.51 -20.28
C PRO A 25 17.55 10.71 -20.66
N LYS A 26 18.18 10.67 -21.84
CA LYS A 26 19.02 11.76 -22.39
C LYS A 26 18.31 13.11 -22.47
N SER A 27 17.00 13.12 -22.70
CA SER A 27 16.19 14.32 -22.87
C SER A 27 15.93 15.07 -21.56
N GLY A 28 16.19 14.46 -20.40
CA GLY A 28 16.02 15.06 -19.07
C GLY A 28 17.18 15.91 -18.56
N GLY A 29 18.29 16.03 -19.33
CA GLY A 29 19.50 16.74 -18.89
C GLY A 29 20.37 15.91 -17.92
N PRO A 30 21.66 16.23 -17.75
CA PRO A 30 22.57 15.33 -17.06
C PRO A 30 22.48 15.46 -15.53
N TYR A 31 22.58 14.33 -14.83
CA TYR A 31 23.34 14.24 -13.59
C TYR A 31 24.71 13.68 -14.01
N GLY A 32 25.69 14.56 -14.14
CA GLY A 32 26.81 14.31 -15.04
C GLY A 32 27.41 15.56 -15.66
N ASN A 33 28.66 15.49 -16.11
CA ASN A 33 29.05 16.30 -17.27
C ASN A 33 28.12 15.96 -18.47
N SER A 34 28.14 16.75 -19.55
CA SER A 34 27.25 16.58 -20.73
C SER A 34 27.26 15.19 -21.39
N ASN A 35 28.14 14.29 -20.94
CA ASN A 35 28.34 12.93 -21.46
C ASN A 35 27.89 11.83 -20.46
N GLY A 36 27.45 12.19 -19.25
CA GLY A 36 26.96 11.24 -18.23
C GLY A 36 28.05 10.50 -17.44
N GLU A 37 29.27 11.05 -17.33
CA GLU A 37 30.47 10.34 -16.83
C GLU A 37 30.83 10.58 -15.34
N THR A 38 30.12 11.41 -14.58
CA THR A 38 30.50 11.69 -13.16
C THR A 38 29.90 10.71 -12.15
N TYR A 39 28.96 9.87 -12.58
CA TYR A 39 28.29 8.87 -11.74
C TYR A 39 28.29 7.50 -12.43
N GLU A 40 28.14 6.43 -11.66
CA GLU A 40 28.01 5.06 -12.17
C GLU A 40 26.68 4.94 -12.95
N ASN A 41 26.76 5.15 -14.26
CA ASN A 41 25.58 5.21 -15.14
C ASN A 41 25.28 3.82 -15.72
N ALA A 42 24.07 3.31 -15.46
CA ALA A 42 23.60 2.04 -16.00
C ALA A 42 22.87 2.20 -17.36
N TRP A 43 23.01 3.31 -18.07
CA TRP A 43 22.34 3.56 -19.35
C TRP A 43 23.20 3.17 -20.57
N HIS A 44 22.56 2.59 -21.61
CA HIS A 44 23.23 2.31 -22.87
C HIS A 44 23.43 3.56 -23.75
N LEU A 45 24.67 4.08 -23.80
CA LEU A 45 25.09 5.16 -24.69
C LEU A 45 25.15 4.71 -26.18
N ALA A 46 24.77 5.60 -27.09
CA ALA A 46 24.82 5.37 -28.53
C ALA A 46 26.25 5.04 -29.01
N GLY A 47 26.47 3.80 -29.45
CA GLY A 47 27.78 3.34 -29.94
C GLY A 47 28.01 1.83 -29.91
N TYR A 48 27.24 1.08 -29.13
CA TYR A 48 27.32 -0.39 -29.14
C TYR A 48 26.47 -0.94 -30.29
N ALA A 49 27.14 -1.38 -31.37
CA ALA A 49 26.52 -1.91 -32.59
C ALA A 49 25.65 -3.20 -32.40
N TYR A 50 25.41 -3.61 -31.16
CA TYR A 50 24.62 -4.79 -30.79
C TYR A 50 23.64 -4.56 -29.63
N ARG A 51 23.61 -3.36 -29.01
CA ARG A 51 22.69 -3.03 -27.89
C ARG A 51 21.91 -1.76 -28.20
N LYS A 52 20.59 -1.80 -28.00
CA LYS A 52 19.65 -0.75 -28.40
C LYS A 52 19.77 0.44 -27.44
N VAL A 53 19.89 1.64 -28.00
CA VAL A 53 20.00 2.90 -27.26
C VAL A 53 18.74 3.10 -26.42
N GLY A 54 18.88 3.37 -25.12
CA GLY A 54 17.73 3.58 -24.24
C GLY A 54 17.64 2.59 -23.06
N ALA A 55 18.18 1.38 -23.18
CA ALA A 55 17.99 0.33 -22.16
C ALA A 55 18.98 0.39 -20.99
N VAL A 56 18.60 -0.24 -19.87
CA VAL A 56 19.49 -0.52 -18.72
C VAL A 56 20.60 -1.49 -19.13
N ASN A 57 21.84 -1.17 -18.78
CA ASN A 57 23.03 -1.98 -18.95
C ASN A 57 23.23 -2.89 -17.75
N TRP A 58 22.44 -3.96 -17.69
CA TRP A 58 22.49 -4.95 -16.62
C TRP A 58 23.82 -5.68 -16.46
N ALA A 59 24.78 -5.53 -17.38
CA ALA A 59 26.12 -6.10 -17.21
C ALA A 59 26.95 -5.39 -16.12
N LEU A 60 26.47 -4.25 -15.63
CA LEU A 60 27.12 -3.44 -14.61
C LEU A 60 26.59 -3.73 -13.19
N ILE A 61 25.33 -4.17 -13.09
CA ILE A 61 24.60 -4.32 -11.84
C ILE A 61 24.84 -5.72 -11.29
N LEU A 62 25.24 -5.81 -10.03
CA LEU A 62 25.56 -7.05 -9.32
C LEU A 62 24.64 -7.24 -8.11
N PRO A 63 24.59 -8.46 -7.51
CA PRO A 63 23.84 -8.70 -6.27
C PRO A 63 24.25 -7.73 -5.16
N GLY A 64 23.27 -7.03 -4.57
CA GLY A 64 23.47 -6.03 -3.53
C GLY A 64 23.53 -4.59 -4.05
N ASP A 65 23.59 -4.39 -5.36
CA ASP A 65 23.57 -3.06 -5.96
C ASP A 65 22.14 -2.49 -5.99
N THR A 66 22.07 -1.16 -5.95
CA THR A 66 20.82 -0.39 -6.15
C THR A 66 20.87 0.31 -7.50
N LEU A 67 19.82 0.13 -8.30
CA LEU A 67 19.54 0.88 -9.51
C LEU A 67 18.50 1.96 -9.19
N TYR A 68 18.95 3.21 -9.07
CA TYR A 68 18.06 4.37 -9.02
C TYR A 68 17.55 4.70 -10.41
N VAL A 69 16.24 4.79 -10.54
CA VAL A 69 15.57 5.21 -11.76
C VAL A 69 14.90 6.56 -11.53
N GLY A 70 15.26 7.54 -12.35
CA GLY A 70 14.66 8.87 -12.29
C GLY A 70 14.13 9.35 -13.63
N GLY A 71 13.13 10.21 -13.52
CA GLY A 71 12.40 10.82 -14.63
C GLY A 71 11.41 9.86 -15.29
N THR A 72 10.71 10.38 -16.30
CA THR A 72 9.73 9.60 -17.07
C THR A 72 10.37 8.78 -18.18
N HIS A 73 10.11 7.48 -18.20
CA HIS A 73 10.56 6.52 -19.21
C HIS A 73 9.37 5.97 -19.99
N ASP A 74 9.35 6.22 -21.30
CA ASP A 74 8.36 5.63 -22.20
C ASP A 74 8.88 4.26 -22.68
N VAL A 75 8.19 3.17 -22.32
CA VAL A 75 8.66 1.78 -22.54
C VAL A 75 8.37 1.28 -23.95
N GLY A 76 8.49 2.15 -24.96
CA GLY A 76 8.20 1.82 -26.36
C GLY A 76 8.76 0.45 -26.79
N TYR A 77 7.92 -0.37 -27.43
CA TYR A 77 8.20 -1.69 -28.02
C TYR A 77 9.27 -2.56 -27.32
N GLU A 78 8.92 -3.28 -26.24
CA GLU A 78 9.70 -4.33 -25.50
C GLU A 78 11.17 -4.04 -25.11
N ASP A 79 11.81 -3.01 -25.64
CA ASP A 79 13.26 -2.83 -25.63
C ASP A 79 13.74 -1.99 -24.42
N ASN A 80 12.83 -1.35 -23.70
CA ASN A 80 13.10 -0.46 -22.54
C ASN A 80 12.55 -1.01 -21.20
N VAL A 81 12.15 -2.28 -21.17
CA VAL A 81 11.58 -2.94 -19.97
C VAL A 81 12.66 -3.09 -18.89
N ILE A 82 12.32 -2.82 -17.63
CA ILE A 82 13.15 -3.23 -16.49
C ILE A 82 13.07 -4.76 -16.40
N GLN A 83 14.15 -5.42 -16.80
CA GLN A 83 14.23 -6.87 -16.81
C GLN A 83 15.63 -7.33 -16.33
N PRO A 84 15.82 -7.51 -15.00
CA PRO A 84 17.06 -8.05 -14.46
C PRO A 84 17.38 -9.41 -15.09
N PRO A 85 18.60 -9.63 -15.62
CA PRO A 85 18.99 -10.89 -16.24
C PRO A 85 19.61 -11.88 -15.26
N MET A 86 19.77 -11.50 -13.99
CA MET A 86 20.38 -12.32 -12.95
C MET A 86 19.74 -12.07 -11.60
N SER A 87 19.85 -13.07 -10.72
CA SER A 87 19.37 -13.01 -9.35
C SER A 87 20.29 -12.20 -8.44
N GLY A 88 19.72 -11.57 -7.42
CA GLY A 88 20.44 -11.22 -6.21
C GLY A 88 20.71 -12.45 -5.33
N THR A 89 20.95 -12.21 -4.04
CA THR A 89 21.02 -13.25 -3.01
C THR A 89 20.19 -12.83 -1.79
N LEU A 90 19.88 -13.76 -0.88
CA LEU A 90 19.11 -13.48 0.34
C LEU A 90 19.65 -12.30 1.16
N GLU A 91 20.98 -12.13 1.24
CA GLU A 91 21.63 -11.03 1.98
C GLU A 91 21.91 -9.80 1.10
N LYS A 92 21.76 -9.94 -0.22
CA LYS A 92 22.15 -8.93 -1.22
C LYS A 92 21.17 -8.94 -2.38
N SER A 93 19.96 -8.45 -2.15
CA SER A 93 18.95 -8.22 -3.19
C SER A 93 19.49 -7.23 -4.23
N ILE A 94 19.07 -7.35 -5.48
CA ILE A 94 19.23 -6.26 -6.45
C ILE A 94 18.05 -5.32 -6.25
N VAL A 95 18.32 -4.07 -5.91
CA VAL A 95 17.26 -3.08 -5.64
C VAL A 95 17.05 -2.21 -6.87
N ILE A 96 15.79 -1.99 -7.25
CA ILE A 96 15.36 -1.03 -8.26
C ILE A 96 14.52 0.01 -7.51
N ASP A 97 14.96 1.26 -7.51
CA ASP A 97 14.39 2.31 -6.66
C ASP A 97 13.99 3.53 -7.50
N GLY A 98 12.71 3.90 -7.45
CA GLY A 98 12.19 5.08 -8.13
C GLY A 98 12.45 6.41 -7.40
N ASN A 99 12.91 6.39 -6.14
CA ASN A 99 13.31 7.59 -5.41
C ASN A 99 14.75 7.99 -5.77
N MET A 100 14.96 8.38 -7.03
CA MET A 100 16.27 8.86 -7.47
C MET A 100 16.57 10.24 -6.85
N PRO A 101 17.63 10.39 -6.03
CA PRO A 101 17.97 11.69 -5.44
C PRO A 101 18.32 12.72 -6.52
N LYS A 102 17.92 13.99 -6.35
CA LYS A 102 18.37 15.08 -7.23
C LYS A 102 19.80 15.50 -6.86
N PHE A 103 20.70 15.62 -7.84
CA PHE A 103 22.10 16.03 -7.63
C PHE A 103 22.46 17.37 -8.33
N GLU A 104 23.25 18.22 -7.66
CA GLU A 104 23.72 19.57 -8.09
C GLU A 104 22.63 20.56 -8.57
N GLY A 105 22.29 21.53 -7.70
CA GLY A 105 21.36 22.62 -8.00
C GLY A 105 19.92 22.37 -7.56
N ALA A 106 19.65 21.24 -6.90
CA ALA A 106 18.44 21.04 -6.12
C ALA A 106 18.43 22.03 -4.94
N ILE A 107 17.29 22.65 -4.68
CA ILE A 107 17.13 23.63 -3.59
C ILE A 107 17.19 22.89 -2.23
N ASN A 108 16.74 21.62 -2.20
CA ASN A 108 16.75 20.73 -1.03
C ASN A 108 17.37 19.38 -1.39
N ALA A 109 18.10 18.76 -0.46
CA ALA A 109 18.70 17.43 -0.63
C ALA A 109 17.65 16.29 -0.68
N ASN A 110 16.44 16.55 -0.17
CA ASN A 110 15.30 15.60 -0.11
C ASN A 110 14.38 15.68 -1.34
N ASP A 111 14.75 16.47 -2.34
CA ASP A 111 14.04 16.49 -3.61
C ASP A 111 14.44 15.24 -4.42
N PHE A 112 13.45 14.42 -4.80
CA PHE A 112 13.66 13.26 -5.68
C PHE A 112 13.19 13.55 -7.11
N ASP A 113 13.82 12.93 -8.10
CA ASP A 113 13.33 12.84 -9.48
C ASP A 113 12.61 11.49 -9.64
N PRO A 114 11.27 11.45 -9.58
CA PRO A 114 10.53 10.20 -9.49
C PRO A 114 10.76 9.31 -10.71
N GLY A 115 10.96 8.03 -10.47
CA GLY A 115 11.06 6.99 -11.49
C GLY A 115 9.69 6.62 -12.02
N ILE A 116 9.27 7.26 -13.11
CA ILE A 116 7.97 7.02 -13.74
C ILE A 116 8.16 6.15 -14.98
N TYR A 117 7.60 4.94 -14.97
CA TYR A 117 7.58 4.04 -16.12
C TYR A 117 6.21 4.04 -16.79
N VAL A 118 6.17 4.64 -17.96
CA VAL A 118 4.98 4.67 -18.80
C VAL A 118 5.02 3.44 -19.71
N GLY A 119 4.24 2.41 -19.36
CA GLY A 119 4.10 1.14 -20.08
C GLY A 119 3.35 1.25 -21.41
N VAL A 120 3.52 2.36 -22.12
CA VAL A 120 2.96 2.61 -23.43
C VAL A 120 3.67 1.84 -24.53
N GLY A 121 2.89 1.41 -25.52
CA GLY A 121 3.31 0.59 -26.63
C GLY A 121 3.80 1.43 -27.81
N LEU A 122 3.10 1.34 -28.94
CA LEU A 122 3.54 1.97 -30.17
C LEU A 122 3.25 3.48 -30.15
N LEU A 123 4.31 4.27 -30.27
CA LEU A 123 4.21 5.71 -30.44
C LEU A 123 3.70 6.05 -31.85
N VAL A 124 2.63 6.84 -31.92
CA VAL A 124 2.06 7.38 -33.15
C VAL A 124 2.23 8.90 -33.14
N SER A 125 3.41 9.35 -33.55
CA SER A 125 3.60 10.75 -33.94
C SER A 125 3.04 10.98 -35.34
N ASN A 126 2.58 12.22 -35.61
CA ASN A 126 2.38 12.82 -36.93
C ASN A 126 1.61 12.00 -38.01
N GLY A 127 1.38 12.56 -39.19
CA GLY A 127 0.64 11.89 -40.27
C GLY A 127 -0.85 11.60 -39.98
N TRP A 128 -1.46 12.33 -39.06
CA TRP A 128 -2.89 12.31 -38.78
C TRP A 128 -3.64 13.17 -39.82
N ALA A 129 -4.74 12.65 -40.36
CA ALA A 129 -5.62 13.35 -41.30
C ALA A 129 -6.81 13.96 -40.56
N GLY A 130 -7.04 15.27 -40.71
CA GLY A 130 -8.09 15.98 -39.99
C GLY A 130 -7.76 17.46 -39.75
N PRO A 131 -8.45 18.12 -38.79
CA PRO A 131 -9.60 17.59 -38.06
C PRO A 131 -10.86 17.52 -38.94
N ASP A 132 -11.79 16.63 -38.59
CA ASP A 132 -13.14 16.61 -39.15
C ASP A 132 -14.05 17.67 -38.51
N ALA A 133 -15.35 17.66 -38.83
CA ALA A 133 -16.32 18.62 -38.31
C ALA A 133 -16.54 18.54 -36.79
N PHE A 134 -16.13 17.44 -36.14
CA PHE A 134 -16.27 17.19 -34.71
C PHE A 134 -14.96 17.38 -33.95
N GLY A 135 -13.89 17.77 -34.65
CA GLY A 135 -12.55 17.98 -34.08
C GLY A 135 -11.71 16.70 -34.00
N ALA A 136 -12.17 15.58 -34.58
CA ALA A 136 -11.44 14.33 -34.57
C ALA A 136 -10.49 14.22 -35.77
N TRP A 137 -9.37 13.56 -35.54
CA TRP A 137 -8.34 13.23 -36.51
C TRP A 137 -8.37 11.73 -36.77
N SER A 138 -7.81 11.31 -37.90
CA SER A 138 -7.88 9.93 -38.36
C SER A 138 -6.56 9.44 -38.93
N LYS A 139 -6.23 8.17 -38.72
CA LYS A 139 -5.04 7.52 -39.29
C LYS A 139 -5.29 6.03 -39.51
N SER A 140 -4.72 5.46 -40.56
CA SER A 140 -4.71 4.00 -40.72
C SER A 140 -3.85 3.38 -39.62
N PHE A 141 -4.44 2.48 -38.84
CA PHE A 141 -3.78 1.86 -37.71
C PHE A 141 -4.21 0.41 -37.55
N ASN A 142 -3.36 -0.44 -36.96
CA ASN A 142 -3.69 -1.86 -36.82
C ASN A 142 -4.67 -2.10 -35.68
N VAL A 143 -4.27 -1.95 -34.42
CA VAL A 143 -5.17 -2.15 -33.27
C VAL A 143 -4.79 -1.19 -32.16
N ALA A 144 -5.75 -0.44 -31.67
CA ALA A 144 -5.68 0.31 -30.42
C ALA A 144 -6.87 -0.10 -29.54
N SER A 145 -6.61 -0.99 -28.58
CA SER A 145 -7.59 -1.33 -27.55
C SER A 145 -7.78 -0.20 -26.56
N ARG A 146 -6.67 0.48 -26.24
CA ARG A 146 -6.49 1.55 -25.25
C ARG A 146 -5.42 2.52 -25.72
N ALA A 147 -5.50 3.74 -25.23
CA ALA A 147 -4.63 4.80 -25.69
C ALA A 147 -4.40 5.89 -24.67
N PHE A 148 -3.25 6.56 -24.83
CA PHE A 148 -2.82 7.67 -24.01
C PHE A 148 -2.34 8.81 -24.90
N GLU A 149 -2.40 10.01 -24.38
CA GLU A 149 -1.87 11.22 -25.01
C GLU A 149 -0.83 11.86 -24.09
N ARG A 150 0.21 12.42 -24.69
CA ARG A 150 1.14 13.33 -24.03
C ARG A 150 1.47 14.47 -24.96
N ILE A 151 1.45 15.70 -24.45
CA ILE A 151 1.77 16.91 -25.21
C ILE A 151 2.95 17.61 -24.54
N GLY A 152 4.02 17.87 -25.29
CA GLY A 152 5.24 18.44 -24.75
C GLY A 152 5.91 17.52 -23.73
N GLY A 153 6.39 18.12 -22.64
CA GLY A 153 6.83 17.41 -21.44
C GLY A 153 5.74 17.25 -20.38
N GLY A 154 4.46 17.52 -20.71
CA GLY A 154 3.35 17.44 -19.76
C GLY A 154 2.97 16.02 -19.37
N ASP A 155 1.93 15.91 -18.54
CA ASP A 155 1.46 14.65 -17.96
C ASP A 155 0.84 13.72 -19.01
N LEU A 156 0.87 12.43 -18.72
CA LEU A 156 0.19 11.42 -19.51
C LEU A 156 -1.32 11.49 -19.25
N VAL A 157 -2.12 11.51 -20.31
CA VAL A 157 -3.58 11.50 -20.21
C VAL A 157 -4.14 10.20 -20.76
N ARG A 158 -4.91 9.46 -19.96
CA ARG A 158 -5.69 8.29 -20.42
C ARG A 158 -6.85 8.74 -21.31
N LEU A 159 -6.90 8.23 -22.54
CA LEU A 159 -7.94 8.58 -23.50
C LEU A 159 -9.22 7.75 -23.29
N ILE A 160 -10.37 8.35 -23.59
CA ILE A 160 -11.68 7.74 -23.45
C ILE A 160 -12.03 7.00 -24.73
N LYS A 161 -12.23 5.68 -24.63
CA LYS A 161 -12.69 4.87 -25.76
C LYS A 161 -14.19 5.09 -26.00
N GLN A 162 -14.53 5.50 -27.22
CA GLN A 162 -15.92 5.63 -27.66
C GLN A 162 -16.42 4.33 -28.28
N SER A 163 -17.74 4.19 -28.41
CA SER A 163 -18.41 3.04 -29.06
C SER A 163 -18.93 3.35 -30.46
N VAL A 164 -18.78 4.61 -30.90
CA VAL A 164 -19.28 5.12 -32.18
C VAL A 164 -18.21 5.97 -32.87
N LEU A 165 -18.36 6.17 -34.18
CA LEU A 165 -17.56 7.12 -34.96
C LEU A 165 -17.69 8.56 -34.40
N PRO A 166 -16.74 9.46 -34.71
CA PRO A 166 -16.82 10.87 -34.32
C PRO A 166 -18.17 11.52 -34.63
N ASP A 167 -18.77 12.10 -33.59
CA ASP A 167 -19.99 12.89 -33.64
C ASP A 167 -19.94 14.06 -32.65
N GLU A 168 -21.06 14.78 -32.50
CA GLU A 168 -21.16 15.94 -31.60
C GLU A 168 -21.03 15.61 -30.10
N THR A 169 -21.14 14.32 -29.73
CA THR A 169 -21.03 13.87 -28.32
C THR A 169 -19.60 13.61 -27.89
N TRP A 170 -18.67 13.50 -28.82
CA TRP A 170 -17.26 13.27 -28.52
C TRP A 170 -16.65 14.42 -27.70
N LEU A 171 -16.18 14.09 -26.51
CA LEU A 171 -15.38 14.98 -25.68
C LEU A 171 -13.92 15.02 -26.17
N ALA A 172 -13.20 16.08 -25.83
CA ALA A 172 -11.74 16.12 -26.01
C ALA A 172 -11.10 14.95 -25.23
N GLY A 173 -10.05 14.34 -25.78
CA GLY A 173 -9.44 13.12 -25.21
C GLY A 173 -10.19 11.82 -25.57
N SER A 174 -10.98 11.81 -26.63
CA SER A 174 -11.72 10.61 -27.08
C SER A 174 -11.04 9.88 -28.23
N PHE A 175 -11.16 8.56 -28.30
CA PHE A 175 -10.74 7.78 -29.46
C PHE A 175 -11.72 6.65 -29.82
N TYR A 176 -11.68 6.20 -31.07
CA TYR A 176 -12.48 5.08 -31.57
C TYR A 176 -11.74 4.32 -32.65
N GLN A 177 -11.86 2.99 -32.63
CA GLN A 177 -11.50 2.14 -33.75
C GLN A 177 -12.53 1.01 -33.86
N SER A 178 -13.15 0.87 -35.03
CA SER A 178 -14.22 -0.10 -35.26
C SER A 178 -13.74 -1.55 -35.41
N GLY A 179 -12.42 -1.78 -35.57
CA GLY A 179 -11.85 -3.11 -35.77
C GLY A 179 -10.37 -3.11 -36.15
N SER A 180 -9.77 -4.30 -36.14
CA SER A 180 -8.35 -4.49 -36.50
C SER A 180 -8.09 -4.15 -37.98
N GLY A 181 -7.11 -3.28 -38.22
CA GLY A 181 -6.72 -2.81 -39.56
C GLY A 181 -7.58 -1.65 -40.07
N GLU A 182 -8.46 -1.11 -39.24
CA GLU A 182 -9.37 -0.02 -39.60
C GLU A 182 -8.84 1.35 -39.17
N THR A 183 -9.50 2.41 -39.62
CA THR A 183 -9.14 3.79 -39.29
C THR A 183 -9.30 4.04 -37.79
N LEU A 184 -8.21 4.46 -37.15
CA LEU A 184 -8.23 5.00 -35.81
C LEU A 184 -8.66 6.45 -35.86
N TYR A 185 -9.71 6.79 -35.12
CA TYR A 185 -10.19 8.14 -34.90
C TYR A 185 -9.79 8.62 -33.52
N TYR A 186 -9.35 9.86 -33.42
CA TYR A 186 -8.77 10.43 -32.22
C TYR A 186 -9.06 11.92 -32.14
N LYS A 187 -9.69 12.37 -31.05
CA LYS A 187 -9.92 13.78 -30.74
C LYS A 187 -8.98 14.17 -29.59
N PRO A 188 -7.88 14.91 -29.88
CA PRO A 188 -6.93 15.36 -28.87
C PRO A 188 -7.58 16.07 -27.70
N THR A 189 -6.97 16.01 -26.53
CA THR A 189 -7.37 16.89 -25.41
C THR A 189 -7.14 18.35 -25.78
N SER A 190 -6.06 18.64 -26.50
CA SER A 190 -5.75 19.95 -27.06
C SER A 190 -4.73 19.88 -28.20
N GLY A 191 -4.51 21.01 -28.89
CA GLY A 191 -3.44 21.13 -29.89
C GLY A 191 -3.67 20.33 -31.18
N ASN A 192 -2.60 20.21 -31.98
CA ASN A 192 -2.61 19.47 -33.24
C ASN A 192 -1.76 18.20 -33.09
N PRO A 193 -2.31 17.00 -33.38
CA PRO A 193 -1.60 15.73 -33.20
C PRO A 193 -0.46 15.51 -34.21
N ASN A 194 -0.29 16.44 -35.15
CA ASN A 194 0.86 16.47 -36.06
C ASN A 194 2.03 17.31 -35.56
N ASP A 195 1.88 18.01 -34.44
CA ASP A 195 2.98 18.76 -33.84
C ASP A 195 4.07 17.80 -33.34
N ALA A 196 5.33 18.26 -33.35
CA ALA A 196 6.49 17.40 -33.12
C ALA A 196 6.60 16.88 -31.67
N ASP A 197 5.90 17.53 -30.76
CA ASP A 197 5.82 17.26 -29.33
C ASP A 197 4.46 16.68 -28.92
N HIS A 198 3.62 16.27 -29.88
CA HIS A 198 2.36 15.61 -29.61
C HIS A 198 2.48 14.09 -29.83
N TYR A 199 2.19 13.33 -28.78
CA TYR A 199 2.37 11.90 -28.76
C TYR A 199 1.06 11.19 -28.45
N TYR A 200 0.65 10.31 -29.36
CA TYR A 200 -0.39 9.32 -29.11
C TYR A 200 0.29 7.98 -28.88
N TYR A 201 -0.12 7.30 -27.82
CA TYR A 201 0.41 6.01 -27.43
C TYR A 201 -0.68 4.95 -27.47
N THR A 202 -0.36 3.78 -28.00
CA THR A 202 -1.13 2.58 -27.66
C THR A 202 -0.71 2.07 -26.30
N GLU A 203 -1.48 1.15 -25.74
CA GLU A 203 -1.02 0.32 -24.63
C GLU A 203 0.20 -0.55 -25.00
N GLY A 204 1.12 -0.70 -24.04
CA GLY A 204 2.24 -1.65 -24.07
C GLY A 204 1.98 -2.83 -23.14
N ASN A 205 2.95 -3.76 -23.00
CA ASN A 205 2.71 -5.03 -22.30
C ASN A 205 3.10 -4.97 -20.82
N GLU A 206 4.38 -5.20 -20.46
CA GLU A 206 4.88 -5.17 -19.08
C GLU A 206 6.15 -4.33 -18.95
N PRO A 207 6.10 -3.13 -18.32
CA PRO A 207 7.25 -2.26 -18.15
C PRO A 207 8.28 -2.77 -17.14
N VAL A 208 7.86 -3.59 -16.17
CA VAL A 208 8.75 -4.28 -15.23
C VAL A 208 8.49 -5.78 -15.30
N ARG A 209 9.54 -6.56 -15.60
CA ARG A 209 9.46 -8.01 -15.76
C ARG A 209 10.55 -8.70 -14.94
N ILE A 210 10.16 -9.37 -13.86
CA ILE A 210 11.01 -10.19 -12.99
C ILE A 210 10.74 -11.65 -13.33
N LYS A 211 11.63 -12.25 -14.13
CA LYS A 211 11.42 -13.61 -14.64
C LYS A 211 12.68 -14.45 -14.56
N ASP A 212 12.55 -15.67 -14.03
CA ASP A 212 13.65 -16.63 -13.90
C ASP A 212 14.84 -16.07 -13.08
N VAL A 213 14.55 -15.16 -12.14
CA VAL A 213 15.52 -14.48 -11.25
C VAL A 213 14.96 -14.37 -9.84
N ASN A 214 15.82 -14.29 -8.83
CA ASN A 214 15.46 -14.27 -7.41
C ASN A 214 16.06 -13.05 -6.71
N TYR A 215 15.53 -12.70 -5.54
CA TYR A 215 16.05 -11.65 -4.65
C TYR A 215 16.18 -10.32 -5.38
N ILE A 216 15.03 -9.83 -5.84
CA ILE A 216 14.88 -8.52 -6.50
C ILE A 216 13.91 -7.70 -5.66
N THR A 217 14.29 -6.47 -5.36
CA THR A 217 13.43 -5.49 -4.70
C THR A 217 13.08 -4.42 -5.72
N VAL A 218 11.79 -4.12 -5.88
CA VAL A 218 11.31 -2.96 -6.65
C VAL A 218 10.56 -2.07 -5.70
N ARG A 219 11.00 -0.81 -5.58
CA ARG A 219 10.39 0.13 -4.65
C ARG A 219 10.29 1.54 -5.17
N ASN A 220 9.34 2.29 -4.62
CA ASN A 220 9.12 3.71 -4.91
C ASN A 220 8.92 4.01 -6.41
N LEU A 221 8.49 3.02 -7.19
CA LEU A 221 8.36 3.15 -8.63
C LEU A 221 6.92 3.49 -9.01
N GLU A 222 6.75 4.48 -9.87
CA GLU A 222 5.46 4.77 -10.48
C GLU A 222 5.36 4.03 -11.82
N VAL A 223 4.32 3.22 -11.99
CA VAL A 223 4.11 2.40 -13.19
C VAL A 223 2.74 2.69 -13.78
N VAL A 224 2.71 3.22 -15.01
CA VAL A 224 1.51 3.82 -15.59
C VAL A 224 1.19 3.21 -16.94
N GLY A 225 -0.08 2.87 -17.16
CA GLY A 225 -0.64 2.71 -18.51
C GLY A 225 -0.07 1.52 -19.31
N ALA A 226 -0.09 0.33 -18.72
CA ALA A 226 0.40 -0.92 -19.30
C ALA A 226 -0.67 -2.02 -19.33
N ASN A 227 -0.45 -3.09 -20.09
CA ASN A 227 -1.28 -4.29 -19.97
C ASN A 227 -1.14 -4.94 -18.59
N ARG A 228 0.10 -5.21 -18.20
CA ARG A 228 0.49 -5.67 -16.87
C ARG A 228 1.52 -4.70 -16.32
N GLY A 229 1.36 -4.15 -15.11
CA GLY A 229 2.33 -3.19 -14.57
C GLY A 229 3.67 -3.85 -14.21
N ILE A 230 3.65 -4.67 -13.17
CA ILE A 230 4.79 -5.50 -12.74
C ILE A 230 4.43 -6.97 -12.97
N GLU A 231 5.27 -7.70 -13.69
CA GLU A 231 5.11 -9.14 -13.90
C GLU A 231 6.25 -9.91 -13.22
N VAL A 232 5.88 -10.78 -12.27
CA VAL A 232 6.76 -11.73 -11.58
C VAL A 232 6.47 -13.13 -12.09
N SER A 233 7.47 -13.95 -12.39
CA SER A 233 7.26 -15.34 -12.83
C SER A 233 8.50 -16.21 -12.61
N ASN A 234 8.30 -17.39 -12.00
CA ASN A 234 9.38 -18.34 -11.68
C ASN A 234 10.54 -17.65 -10.92
N ALA A 235 10.19 -16.96 -9.83
CA ALA A 235 11.06 -16.00 -9.14
C ALA A 235 10.85 -16.03 -7.62
N GLN A 236 11.92 -16.05 -6.84
CA GLN A 236 11.87 -16.26 -5.38
C GLN A 236 12.39 -15.05 -4.62
N GLY A 237 11.80 -14.72 -3.47
CA GLY A 237 12.31 -13.61 -2.64
C GLY A 237 12.13 -12.25 -3.31
N ILE A 238 10.95 -11.99 -3.87
CA ILE A 238 10.67 -10.74 -4.60
C ILE A 238 9.95 -9.77 -3.67
N ASN A 239 10.49 -8.56 -3.52
CA ASN A 239 9.89 -7.54 -2.69
C ASN A 239 9.36 -6.40 -3.57
N LEU A 240 8.07 -6.08 -3.48
CA LEU A 240 7.47 -4.91 -4.11
C LEU A 240 6.98 -3.96 -3.01
N GLU A 241 7.68 -2.84 -2.83
CA GLU A 241 7.51 -1.94 -1.69
C GLU A 241 7.16 -0.52 -2.16
N ASN A 242 6.10 0.10 -1.64
CA ASN A 242 5.79 1.52 -1.87
C ASN A 242 5.71 1.93 -3.35
N ASN A 243 5.24 1.03 -4.22
CA ASN A 243 5.07 1.34 -5.64
C ASN A 243 3.68 1.93 -5.90
N HIS A 244 3.59 2.79 -6.91
CA HIS A 244 2.33 3.39 -7.36
C HIS A 244 1.97 2.85 -8.74
N LEU A 245 0.85 2.15 -8.87
CA LEU A 245 0.47 1.47 -10.12
C LEU A 245 -0.94 1.81 -10.56
N TYR A 246 -1.09 2.37 -11.77
CA TYR A 246 -2.40 2.75 -12.26
C TYR A 246 -2.59 2.70 -13.79
N TRP A 247 -3.86 2.66 -14.19
CA TRP A 247 -4.31 2.57 -15.58
C TRP A 247 -3.93 1.28 -16.31
N HIS A 248 -3.89 0.15 -15.60
CA HIS A 248 -3.50 -1.14 -16.20
C HIS A 248 -4.66 -1.90 -16.84
N SER A 249 -4.41 -2.56 -17.98
CA SER A 249 -5.48 -3.26 -18.71
C SER A 249 -5.89 -4.61 -18.29
N ASN A 250 -4.99 -5.31 -17.65
CA ASN A 250 -5.24 -6.64 -17.23
C ASN A 250 -4.99 -6.74 -15.73
N THR A 251 -3.81 -6.34 -15.27
CA THR A 251 -3.45 -6.43 -13.85
C THR A 251 -2.35 -5.43 -13.51
N ALA A 252 -2.43 -4.74 -12.39
CA ALA A 252 -1.32 -3.90 -11.92
C ALA A 252 -0.10 -4.74 -11.56
N ILE A 253 -0.28 -5.76 -10.70
CA ILE A 253 0.78 -6.71 -10.34
C ILE A 253 0.34 -8.13 -10.64
N ARG A 254 1.04 -8.80 -11.57
CA ARG A 254 0.79 -10.20 -11.89
C ARG A 254 1.91 -11.07 -11.34
N VAL A 255 1.55 -12.02 -10.49
CA VAL A 255 2.48 -13.03 -9.96
C VAL A 255 2.17 -14.38 -10.60
N GLY A 256 3.00 -14.79 -11.54
CA GLY A 256 2.95 -16.09 -12.20
C GLY A 256 3.51 -17.22 -11.34
N SER A 257 3.28 -18.45 -11.81
CA SER A 257 3.64 -19.72 -11.15
C SER A 257 5.09 -19.83 -10.68
N ASN A 258 5.33 -20.66 -9.66
CA ASN A 258 6.65 -20.89 -9.04
C ASN A 258 7.31 -19.60 -8.56
N SER A 259 6.51 -18.63 -8.12
CA SER A 259 7.05 -17.39 -7.56
C SER A 259 6.72 -17.34 -6.10
N ASP A 260 7.66 -17.69 -5.22
CA ASP A 260 7.38 -17.89 -3.80
C ASP A 260 8.20 -16.96 -2.91
N SER A 261 7.79 -16.86 -1.64
CA SER A 261 8.52 -16.11 -0.61
C SER A 261 8.69 -14.63 -0.95
N GLY A 262 7.66 -14.00 -1.52
CA GLY A 262 7.67 -12.58 -1.88
C GLY A 262 6.90 -11.69 -0.90
N THR A 263 7.09 -10.38 -1.04
CA THR A 263 6.36 -9.36 -0.27
C THR A 263 5.71 -8.33 -1.20
N LEU A 264 4.51 -7.88 -0.81
CA LEU A 264 3.80 -6.73 -1.39
C LEU A 264 3.44 -5.80 -0.23
N ILE A 265 4.22 -4.74 -0.04
CA ILE A 265 4.11 -3.86 1.14
C ILE A 265 3.91 -2.41 0.71
N GLY A 266 2.91 -1.72 1.25
CA GLY A 266 2.76 -0.27 1.08
C GLY A 266 2.44 0.19 -0.35
N ASN A 267 2.01 -0.70 -1.24
CA ASN A 267 1.75 -0.32 -2.64
C ASN A 267 0.38 0.37 -2.77
N ASP A 268 0.34 1.44 -3.57
CA ASP A 268 -0.88 2.12 -3.99
C ASP A 268 -1.25 1.64 -5.42
N ILE A 269 -2.39 0.97 -5.54
CA ILE A 269 -2.84 0.34 -6.77
C ILE A 269 -4.25 0.79 -7.12
N HIS A 270 -4.40 1.51 -8.22
CA HIS A 270 -5.72 2.00 -8.58
C HIS A 270 -6.04 2.12 -10.07
N ASP A 271 -7.31 2.39 -10.36
CA ASP A 271 -7.84 2.63 -11.70
C ASP A 271 -7.40 1.54 -12.70
N SER A 272 -7.42 0.27 -12.31
CA SER A 272 -6.89 -0.86 -13.08
C SER A 272 -7.95 -1.94 -13.28
N ALA A 273 -7.75 -2.85 -14.25
CA ALA A 273 -8.71 -3.92 -14.50
C ALA A 273 -8.72 -4.97 -13.38
N ASN A 274 -7.52 -5.32 -12.90
CA ASN A 274 -7.30 -6.06 -11.66
C ASN A 274 -6.18 -5.36 -10.88
N GLY A 275 -6.23 -5.46 -9.56
CA GLY A 275 -5.15 -4.98 -8.68
C GLY A 275 -3.96 -5.94 -8.73
N VAL A 276 -3.96 -6.92 -7.83
CA VAL A 276 -2.94 -7.97 -7.74
C VAL A 276 -3.54 -9.31 -8.13
N TYR A 277 -2.85 -10.07 -8.98
CA TYR A 277 -3.31 -11.39 -9.41
C TYR A 277 -2.19 -12.43 -9.39
N PHE A 278 -2.33 -13.39 -8.46
CA PHE A 278 -1.57 -14.62 -8.39
C PHE A 278 -2.17 -15.68 -9.30
N ILE A 279 -1.41 -16.06 -10.33
CA ILE A 279 -1.86 -16.98 -11.37
C ILE A 279 -0.97 -18.21 -11.46
N SER A 280 -1.59 -19.36 -11.19
CA SER A 280 -0.99 -20.67 -11.36
C SER A 280 -1.30 -21.24 -12.75
N THR A 281 -0.27 -21.76 -13.43
CA THR A 281 -0.33 -22.38 -14.76
C THR A 281 -0.91 -23.77 -14.66
N GLN A 282 -2.17 -23.90 -14.20
CA GLN A 282 -2.93 -25.13 -14.36
C GLN A 282 -2.12 -26.43 -14.02
N THR A 283 -1.25 -26.39 -13.01
CA THR A 283 -0.33 -27.48 -12.57
C THR A 283 0.02 -27.25 -11.09
N VAL A 284 0.69 -28.21 -10.42
CA VAL A 284 1.14 -28.20 -8.99
C VAL A 284 1.98 -26.99 -8.52
N ASN A 285 2.24 -26.02 -9.39
CA ASN A 285 3.26 -25.00 -9.23
C ASN A 285 2.62 -23.65 -8.87
N ASN A 286 1.93 -23.61 -7.72
CA ASN A 286 1.36 -22.36 -7.20
C ASN A 286 2.47 -21.38 -6.81
N SER A 287 2.06 -20.17 -6.43
CA SER A 287 2.93 -19.16 -5.84
C SER A 287 2.58 -19.09 -4.37
N ASP A 288 3.53 -19.38 -3.50
CA ASP A 288 3.30 -19.64 -2.07
C ASP A 288 4.10 -18.69 -1.18
N ASN A 289 3.73 -18.61 0.11
CA ASN A 289 4.47 -17.88 1.14
C ASN A 289 4.65 -16.38 0.81
N TRP A 290 3.56 -15.68 0.47
CA TRP A 290 3.60 -14.22 0.26
C TRP A 290 3.07 -13.46 1.45
N HIS A 291 3.75 -12.38 1.82
CA HIS A 291 3.27 -11.40 2.78
C HIS A 291 2.75 -10.17 2.05
N ILE A 292 1.47 -9.88 2.22
CA ILE A 292 0.74 -8.84 1.48
C ILE A 292 0.12 -7.94 2.52
N ALA A 293 0.73 -6.79 2.76
CA ALA A 293 0.30 -5.90 3.83
C ALA A 293 0.40 -4.42 3.51
N TYR A 294 -0.44 -3.63 4.16
CA TYR A 294 -0.44 -2.17 4.07
C TYR A 294 -0.62 -1.63 2.63
N ASN A 295 -1.24 -2.42 1.73
CA ASN A 295 -1.52 -1.96 0.37
C ASN A 295 -2.89 -1.29 0.33
N GLU A 296 -3.00 -0.22 -0.45
CA GLU A 296 -4.28 0.39 -0.84
C GLU A 296 -4.60 -0.06 -2.27
N VAL A 297 -5.79 -0.66 -2.46
CA VAL A 297 -6.22 -1.14 -3.78
C VAL A 297 -7.63 -0.68 -4.08
N TYR A 298 -7.78 0.19 -5.09
CA TYR A 298 -9.06 0.83 -5.35
C TYR A 298 -9.39 1.21 -6.78
N ASN A 299 -10.63 1.60 -7.03
CA ASN A 299 -11.15 1.94 -8.36
C ASN A 299 -10.91 0.82 -9.40
N ILE A 300 -11.06 -0.43 -8.97
CA ILE A 300 -10.83 -1.59 -9.83
C ILE A 300 -12.08 -1.84 -10.69
N ASP A 301 -11.94 -1.67 -12.01
CA ASP A 301 -12.98 -1.87 -13.04
C ASP A 301 -14.41 -1.33 -12.74
N GLN A 302 -14.56 -0.30 -11.91
CA GLN A 302 -15.87 0.15 -11.39
C GLN A 302 -16.95 0.48 -12.45
N PHE A 303 -16.53 0.93 -13.63
CA PHE A 303 -17.44 1.34 -14.71
C PHE A 303 -17.49 0.33 -15.87
N GLY A 304 -16.92 -0.86 -15.69
CA GLY A 304 -16.67 -1.77 -16.81
C GLY A 304 -15.83 -1.10 -17.90
N TYR A 305 -15.03 -0.08 -17.54
CA TYR A 305 -14.16 0.65 -18.47
C TYR A 305 -13.20 -0.32 -19.17
N TYR A 306 -12.84 -1.41 -18.48
CA TYR A 306 -12.00 -2.47 -19.01
C TYR A 306 -12.79 -3.63 -19.61
N GLY A 307 -14.09 -3.71 -19.36
CA GLY A 307 -14.98 -4.74 -19.89
C GLY A 307 -14.62 -6.14 -19.41
N HIS A 308 -13.92 -6.24 -18.28
CA HIS A 308 -13.52 -7.50 -17.68
C HIS A 308 -14.71 -8.11 -16.92
N GLN A 309 -14.91 -9.41 -17.08
CA GLN A 309 -15.94 -10.16 -16.34
C GLN A 309 -15.36 -10.76 -15.05
N ASP A 310 -14.05 -10.64 -14.87
CA ASP A 310 -13.26 -11.26 -13.82
C ASP A 310 -12.31 -10.19 -13.30
N SER A 311 -12.85 -9.37 -12.39
CA SER A 311 -12.21 -8.18 -11.83
C SER A 311 -12.07 -8.38 -10.32
N HIS A 312 -10.86 -8.20 -9.82
CA HIS A 312 -10.53 -8.37 -8.41
C HIS A 312 -9.47 -7.38 -7.92
N ALA A 313 -9.60 -6.93 -6.67
CA ALA A 313 -8.55 -6.16 -6.02
C ALA A 313 -7.35 -7.06 -5.69
N LEU A 314 -7.59 -8.18 -5.00
CA LEU A 314 -6.60 -9.24 -4.75
C LEU A 314 -7.15 -10.60 -5.20
N GLY A 315 -6.53 -11.22 -6.21
CA GLY A 315 -6.93 -12.51 -6.74
C GLY A 315 -5.87 -13.60 -6.60
N PHE A 316 -6.28 -14.77 -6.11
CA PHE A 316 -5.41 -15.93 -5.88
C PHE A 316 -5.93 -17.18 -6.55
N GLN A 317 -5.21 -17.64 -7.58
CA GLN A 317 -5.48 -18.92 -8.23
C GLN A 317 -4.73 -20.05 -7.50
N GLY A 318 -5.23 -20.41 -6.31
CA GLY A 318 -4.52 -21.23 -5.34
C GLY A 318 -3.38 -20.48 -4.65
N GLY A 319 -2.62 -21.19 -3.83
CA GLY A 319 -1.48 -20.68 -3.08
C GLY A 319 -1.53 -21.06 -1.61
N ASN A 320 -0.39 -21.37 -1.02
CA ASN A 320 -0.24 -21.81 0.36
C ASN A 320 0.53 -20.79 1.20
N ASP A 321 0.29 -20.80 2.51
CA ASP A 321 1.05 -20.07 3.51
C ASP A 321 1.11 -18.54 3.27
N HIS A 322 0.11 -17.96 2.59
CA HIS A 322 0.03 -16.51 2.45
C HIS A 322 -0.40 -15.83 3.76
N VAL A 323 0.12 -14.63 3.99
CA VAL A 323 -0.33 -13.71 5.03
C VAL A 323 -0.81 -12.44 4.36
N ILE A 324 -2.11 -12.15 4.50
CA ILE A 324 -2.78 -10.99 3.90
C ILE A 324 -3.37 -10.15 5.02
N GLU A 325 -2.75 -9.01 5.32
CA GLU A 325 -3.13 -8.23 6.49
C GLU A 325 -3.00 -6.73 6.35
N TYR A 326 -3.82 -5.97 7.08
CA TYR A 326 -3.76 -4.50 7.10
C TYR A 326 -3.88 -3.85 5.70
N ASN A 327 -4.50 -4.52 4.73
CA ASN A 327 -4.76 -3.93 3.42
C ASN A 327 -6.09 -3.17 3.42
N HIS A 328 -6.14 -2.13 2.60
CA HIS A 328 -7.33 -1.34 2.37
C HIS A 328 -7.83 -1.57 0.94
N LEU A 329 -8.94 -2.30 0.81
CA LEU A 329 -9.51 -2.72 -0.47
C LEU A 329 -10.87 -2.05 -0.64
N HIS A 330 -10.99 -1.13 -1.58
CA HIS A 330 -12.25 -0.40 -1.73
C HIS A 330 -12.58 -0.05 -3.16
N HIS A 331 -13.84 0.28 -3.42
CA HIS A 331 -14.23 0.79 -4.73
C HIS A 331 -13.83 -0.17 -5.88
N ALA A 332 -14.11 -1.47 -5.72
CA ALA A 332 -13.84 -2.47 -6.74
C ALA A 332 -15.15 -3.02 -7.32
N ALA A 333 -15.21 -3.18 -8.64
CA ALA A 333 -16.19 -4.03 -9.31
C ALA A 333 -15.72 -5.49 -9.26
N GLY A 334 -16.66 -6.41 -9.07
CA GLY A 334 -16.30 -7.81 -8.85
C GLY A 334 -15.92 -8.05 -7.38
N VAL A 335 -14.80 -8.71 -7.14
CA VAL A 335 -14.49 -9.25 -5.79
C VAL A 335 -13.31 -8.53 -5.17
N ALA A 336 -13.41 -8.09 -3.91
CA ALA A 336 -12.25 -7.47 -3.26
C ALA A 336 -11.11 -8.49 -3.05
N LEU A 337 -11.40 -9.61 -2.40
CA LEU A 337 -10.43 -10.68 -2.18
C LEU A 337 -11.01 -12.03 -2.62
N ILE A 338 -10.33 -12.71 -3.55
CA ILE A 338 -10.76 -14.01 -4.06
C ILE A 338 -9.66 -15.08 -3.96
N PHE A 339 -10.02 -16.24 -3.43
CA PHE A 339 -9.26 -17.49 -3.60
C PHE A 339 -10.07 -18.46 -4.45
N PHE A 340 -9.48 -18.95 -5.54
CA PHE A 340 -10.13 -19.95 -6.37
C PHE A 340 -9.18 -21.00 -6.93
N THR A 341 -9.71 -22.19 -7.15
CA THR A 341 -8.96 -23.33 -7.70
C THR A 341 -9.69 -23.95 -8.89
N TYR A 342 -8.93 -24.53 -9.81
CA TYR A 342 -9.45 -25.28 -10.95
C TYR A 342 -9.18 -26.79 -10.78
N ASN A 343 -10.24 -27.58 -10.79
CA ASN A 343 -10.21 -29.02 -10.53
C ASN A 343 -9.47 -29.94 -11.49
N ASN A 344 -9.01 -29.46 -12.65
CA ASN A 344 -8.20 -30.29 -13.54
C ASN A 344 -6.72 -30.33 -13.13
N PHE A 345 -6.37 -29.63 -12.05
CA PHE A 345 -5.00 -29.31 -11.67
C PHE A 345 -4.83 -29.51 -10.16
N ASP A 346 -3.62 -29.91 -9.76
CA ASP A 346 -3.24 -30.11 -8.36
C ASP A 346 -2.96 -28.76 -7.67
N GLN A 347 -3.89 -27.82 -7.76
CA GLN A 347 -3.81 -26.52 -7.09
C GLN A 347 -4.24 -26.66 -5.64
N GLU A 348 -3.49 -26.04 -4.74
CA GLU A 348 -3.74 -26.08 -3.31
C GLU A 348 -4.06 -24.69 -2.75
N THR A 349 -4.76 -24.64 -1.62
CA THR A 349 -5.03 -23.43 -0.84
C THR A 349 -4.98 -23.78 0.63
N LYS A 350 -3.79 -23.72 1.23
CA LYS A 350 -3.57 -24.17 2.61
C LYS A 350 -2.91 -23.11 3.48
N ASN A 351 -3.23 -23.11 4.77
CA ASN A 351 -2.58 -22.31 5.81
C ASN A 351 -2.56 -20.80 5.53
N ASN A 352 -3.49 -20.29 4.70
CA ASN A 352 -3.54 -18.87 4.41
C ASN A 352 -4.18 -18.12 5.57
N THR A 353 -3.57 -17.00 5.97
CA THR A 353 -4.09 -16.11 7.02
C THR A 353 -4.49 -14.78 6.42
N ILE A 354 -5.77 -14.42 6.58
CA ILE A 354 -6.34 -13.16 6.09
C ILE A 354 -6.92 -12.41 7.29
N ARG A 355 -6.33 -11.27 7.67
CA ARG A 355 -6.72 -10.57 8.90
C ARG A 355 -6.53 -9.07 8.89
N PHE A 356 -7.29 -8.34 9.70
CA PHE A 356 -7.14 -6.89 9.87
C PHE A 356 -7.25 -6.08 8.56
N ASN A 357 -7.85 -6.63 7.51
CA ASN A 357 -8.07 -5.89 6.27
C ASN A 357 -9.33 -5.04 6.38
N PHE A 358 -9.30 -3.87 5.73
CA PHE A 358 -10.47 -3.03 5.53
C PHE A 358 -11.02 -3.23 4.12
N ILE A 359 -12.27 -3.69 4.01
CA ILE A 359 -12.92 -3.93 2.73
C ILE A 359 -14.21 -3.14 2.65
N HIS A 360 -14.33 -2.20 1.72
CA HIS A 360 -15.59 -1.43 1.60
C HIS A 360 -15.95 -0.92 0.22
N ASP A 361 -17.23 -0.57 0.04
CA ASP A 361 -17.77 0.00 -1.19
C ASP A 361 -17.48 -0.88 -2.42
N ILE A 362 -17.78 -2.18 -2.28
CA ILE A 362 -17.65 -3.16 -3.35
C ILE A 362 -18.97 -3.19 -4.12
N GLU A 363 -18.92 -2.60 -5.31
CA GLU A 363 -20.06 -2.41 -6.19
C GLU A 363 -19.60 -2.28 -7.64
N ASN A 364 -20.27 -3.01 -8.54
CA ASN A 364 -20.18 -2.76 -9.96
C ASN A 364 -21.27 -1.77 -10.42
N PHE A 365 -20.87 -0.63 -11.00
CA PHE A 365 -21.78 0.39 -11.51
C PHE A 365 -22.28 0.14 -12.94
N SER A 366 -21.81 -0.92 -13.61
CA SER A 366 -22.14 -1.22 -15.02
C SER A 366 -23.43 -2.02 -15.23
N ASP A 367 -24.23 -2.29 -14.19
CA ASP A 367 -25.43 -3.15 -14.20
C ASP A 367 -25.20 -4.58 -14.76
N SER A 368 -23.93 -5.00 -14.94
CA SER A 368 -23.59 -6.34 -15.38
C SER A 368 -23.67 -7.35 -14.22
N ALA A 369 -23.90 -8.63 -14.53
CA ALA A 369 -24.09 -9.72 -13.55
C ALA A 369 -22.81 -10.11 -12.78
N ALA A 370 -21.94 -9.15 -12.48
CA ALA A 370 -20.73 -9.35 -11.73
C ALA A 370 -21.03 -9.79 -10.28
N ILE A 371 -20.10 -10.57 -9.73
CA ILE A 371 -20.15 -11.02 -8.34
C ILE A 371 -19.52 -9.92 -7.51
N ASP A 372 -20.33 -9.10 -6.83
CA ASP A 372 -19.89 -7.95 -6.05
C ASP A 372 -19.61 -8.31 -4.57
N ASP A 373 -18.68 -9.24 -4.36
CA ASP A 373 -18.43 -9.85 -3.03
C ASP A 373 -17.16 -9.26 -2.37
N ALA A 374 -17.16 -9.11 -1.04
CA ALA A 374 -15.94 -8.67 -0.32
C ALA A 374 -14.91 -9.80 -0.24
N PHE A 375 -15.30 -10.98 0.24
CA PHE A 375 -14.48 -12.17 0.22
C PHE A 375 -15.19 -13.30 -0.52
N TRP A 376 -14.48 -13.96 -1.43
CA TRP A 376 -14.98 -15.17 -2.07
C TRP A 376 -13.91 -16.27 -2.11
N PHE A 377 -14.26 -17.43 -1.56
CA PHE A 377 -13.54 -18.68 -1.81
C PHE A 377 -14.37 -19.61 -2.70
N GLY A 378 -13.79 -20.21 -3.75
CA GLY A 378 -14.47 -21.30 -4.44
C GLY A 378 -13.71 -22.10 -5.50
N ASN A 379 -14.23 -23.29 -5.80
CA ASN A 379 -13.72 -24.12 -6.90
C ASN A 379 -14.56 -23.97 -8.17
N ILE A 380 -13.94 -23.88 -9.35
CA ILE A 380 -14.64 -23.50 -10.58
C ILE A 380 -15.14 -24.69 -11.43
N ASN A 381 -14.79 -25.96 -11.15
CA ASN A 381 -15.19 -27.11 -12.01
C ASN A 381 -15.73 -28.36 -11.26
N GLU A 382 -16.38 -29.31 -11.96
CA GLU A 382 -17.20 -30.40 -11.37
C GLU A 382 -16.47 -31.75 -11.08
N VAL A 383 -15.14 -31.81 -11.11
CA VAL A 383 -14.38 -33.07 -10.92
C VAL A 383 -13.63 -33.06 -9.58
N ASN A 384 -13.75 -34.11 -8.75
CA ASN A 384 -13.19 -34.16 -7.39
C ASN A 384 -11.70 -33.72 -7.32
N PRO A 385 -11.36 -32.61 -6.64
CA PRO A 385 -9.98 -32.32 -6.27
C PRO A 385 -9.45 -33.41 -5.32
N SER A 386 -8.14 -33.42 -5.04
CA SER A 386 -7.60 -34.28 -3.98
C SER A 386 -8.21 -33.88 -2.63
N LEU A 387 -8.47 -34.85 -1.75
CA LEU A 387 -9.06 -34.64 -0.42
C LEU A 387 -8.30 -33.61 0.44
N ASP A 388 -7.05 -33.31 0.09
CA ASP A 388 -6.12 -32.48 0.85
C ASP A 388 -5.84 -31.11 0.25
N ALA A 389 -6.52 -30.69 -0.82
CA ALA A 389 -6.16 -29.48 -1.57
C ALA A 389 -6.46 -28.16 -0.84
N VAL A 390 -7.40 -28.12 0.11
CA VAL A 390 -7.82 -26.88 0.80
C VAL A 390 -7.91 -27.11 2.30
N GLN A 391 -7.01 -26.55 3.11
CA GLN A 391 -6.93 -26.85 4.54
C GLN A 391 -6.44 -25.66 5.38
N ASP A 392 -6.93 -25.55 6.61
CA ASP A 392 -6.37 -24.68 7.66
C ASP A 392 -6.23 -23.19 7.28
N ASN A 393 -7.15 -22.67 6.47
CA ASN A 393 -7.19 -21.25 6.12
C ASN A 393 -8.00 -20.47 7.16
N VAL A 394 -7.56 -19.26 7.49
CA VAL A 394 -8.18 -18.41 8.52
C VAL A 394 -8.48 -17.03 7.95
N PHE A 395 -9.70 -16.56 8.15
CA PHE A 395 -10.18 -15.24 7.79
C PHE A 395 -10.75 -14.55 9.04
N HIS A 396 -9.99 -13.63 9.64
CA HIS A 396 -10.37 -13.13 10.97
C HIS A 396 -10.01 -11.66 11.26
N HIS A 397 -10.82 -10.99 12.09
CA HIS A 397 -10.66 -9.56 12.42
C HIS A 397 -10.67 -8.62 11.20
N ASN A 398 -11.32 -8.99 10.10
CA ASN A 398 -11.51 -8.09 8.97
C ASN A 398 -12.75 -7.22 9.20
N VAL A 399 -12.72 -6.01 8.65
CA VAL A 399 -13.86 -5.08 8.66
C VAL A 399 -14.39 -4.95 7.23
N ILE A 400 -15.67 -5.27 7.05
CA ILE A 400 -16.32 -5.35 5.74
C ILE A 400 -17.56 -4.46 5.75
N LEU A 401 -17.58 -3.39 4.95
CA LEU A 401 -18.66 -2.40 4.93
C LEU A 401 -19.22 -2.18 3.52
N ASN A 402 -20.51 -1.90 3.40
CA ASN A 402 -21.14 -1.43 2.15
C ASN A 402 -20.84 -2.33 0.94
N ILE A 403 -21.30 -3.58 1.00
CA ILE A 403 -21.07 -4.58 -0.04
C ILE A 403 -22.35 -4.81 -0.82
N LYS A 404 -22.32 -4.54 -2.13
CA LYS A 404 -23.50 -4.71 -2.99
C LYS A 404 -23.92 -6.18 -3.13
N GLY A 405 -22.96 -7.10 -3.11
CA GLY A 405 -23.17 -8.54 -3.09
C GLY A 405 -22.99 -9.13 -1.69
N ILE A 406 -22.15 -10.15 -1.56
CA ILE A 406 -21.99 -10.92 -0.32
C ILE A 406 -20.74 -10.47 0.42
N GLY A 407 -20.86 -10.26 1.73
CA GLY A 407 -19.71 -9.96 2.59
C GLY A 407 -18.67 -11.09 2.56
N ILE A 408 -19.06 -12.28 2.96
CA ILE A 408 -18.20 -13.47 2.96
C ILE A 408 -18.91 -14.61 2.23
N ARG A 409 -18.33 -15.08 1.12
CA ARG A 409 -18.84 -16.21 0.34
C ARG A 409 -17.88 -17.40 0.37
N THR A 410 -18.42 -18.59 0.59
CA THR A 410 -17.74 -19.87 0.30
C THR A 410 -18.50 -20.68 -0.74
N LYS A 411 -17.79 -21.41 -1.62
CA LYS A 411 -18.42 -22.13 -2.72
C LYS A 411 -17.72 -23.44 -3.07
N SER A 412 -18.47 -24.55 -3.09
CA SER A 412 -17.96 -25.85 -3.52
C SER A 412 -19.00 -26.64 -4.31
N TRP A 413 -18.58 -27.23 -5.44
CA TRP A 413 -19.45 -27.98 -6.34
C TRP A 413 -19.38 -29.51 -6.18
N VAL A 414 -18.43 -30.04 -5.40
CA VAL A 414 -18.07 -31.47 -5.40
C VAL A 414 -17.98 -32.10 -4.00
N SER A 415 -18.75 -33.17 -3.82
CA SER A 415 -19.04 -33.90 -2.56
C SER A 415 -17.91 -34.60 -1.77
N ASN A 416 -16.62 -34.37 -2.02
CA ASN A 416 -15.57 -35.18 -1.33
C ASN A 416 -14.18 -34.52 -1.21
N THR A 417 -14.06 -33.28 -0.71
CA THR A 417 -12.77 -32.68 -0.32
C THR A 417 -12.95 -31.71 0.84
N GLY A 418 -12.14 -31.80 1.89
CA GLY A 418 -12.49 -31.23 3.20
C GLY A 418 -12.14 -29.77 3.47
N PRO A 419 -13.11 -28.83 3.54
CA PRO A 419 -12.81 -27.46 3.94
C PRO A 419 -12.58 -27.32 5.44
N ASN A 420 -11.47 -26.69 5.85
CA ASN A 420 -11.35 -26.05 7.16
C ASN A 420 -11.03 -24.56 6.93
N TRP A 421 -12.02 -23.78 6.49
CA TRP A 421 -11.95 -22.33 6.62
C TRP A 421 -12.47 -21.92 8.00
N SER A 422 -11.71 -21.07 8.69
CA SER A 422 -12.11 -20.47 9.96
C SER A 422 -12.36 -18.98 9.79
N PHE A 423 -13.62 -18.58 9.85
CA PHE A 423 -14.10 -17.21 9.80
C PHE A 423 -14.38 -16.73 11.22
N ALA A 424 -13.52 -15.89 11.78
CA ALA A 424 -13.64 -15.50 13.18
C ALA A 424 -13.52 -13.99 13.41
N ASN A 425 -14.30 -13.45 14.35
CA ASN A 425 -14.12 -12.06 14.81
C ASN A 425 -14.20 -10.99 13.70
N ASN A 426 -14.91 -11.24 12.60
CA ASN A 426 -15.06 -10.26 11.51
C ASN A 426 -16.28 -9.36 11.75
N LEU A 427 -16.22 -8.10 11.34
CA LEU A 427 -17.40 -7.25 11.16
C LEU A 427 -17.83 -7.28 9.69
N VAL A 428 -19.12 -7.52 9.47
CA VAL A 428 -19.79 -7.29 8.18
C VAL A 428 -20.97 -6.35 8.41
N SER A 429 -20.98 -5.19 7.75
CA SER A 429 -22.07 -4.21 7.86
C SER A 429 -22.54 -3.76 6.48
N ASN A 430 -23.85 -3.57 6.32
CA ASN A 430 -24.46 -3.08 5.07
C ASN A 430 -24.08 -3.91 3.83
N ALA A 431 -23.81 -5.21 3.99
CA ALA A 431 -23.69 -6.13 2.87
C ALA A 431 -25.08 -6.56 2.38
N ASN A 432 -25.25 -6.90 1.09
CA ASN A 432 -26.53 -7.46 0.66
C ASN A 432 -26.84 -8.77 1.39
N VAL A 433 -25.89 -9.69 1.39
CA VAL A 433 -25.87 -10.85 2.29
C VAL A 433 -24.60 -10.80 3.13
N SER A 434 -24.67 -11.02 4.45
CA SER A 434 -23.44 -10.96 5.27
C SER A 434 -22.53 -12.17 5.09
N PHE A 435 -23.09 -13.37 5.17
CA PHE A 435 -22.36 -14.60 4.92
C PHE A 435 -23.19 -15.55 4.06
N ALA A 436 -22.59 -16.10 3.01
CA ALA A 436 -23.22 -17.10 2.17
C ALA A 436 -22.29 -18.28 1.92
N TRP A 437 -22.85 -19.48 1.85
CA TRP A 437 -22.11 -20.67 1.43
C TRP A 437 -22.90 -21.42 0.37
N HIS A 438 -22.20 -22.12 -0.53
CA HIS A 438 -22.80 -22.79 -1.68
C HIS A 438 -22.48 -24.28 -1.71
N GLU A 439 -23.52 -25.13 -1.76
CA GLU A 439 -23.44 -26.60 -1.66
C GLU A 439 -23.92 -27.26 -2.97
N GLY A 440 -22.99 -27.60 -3.86
CA GLY A 440 -23.33 -28.17 -5.18
C GLY A 440 -23.53 -29.69 -5.20
N SER A 441 -22.97 -30.46 -4.25
CA SER A 441 -23.23 -31.89 -4.12
C SER A 441 -22.82 -32.48 -2.76
N ASN A 442 -23.66 -33.36 -2.20
CA ASN A 442 -23.42 -34.28 -1.06
C ASN A 442 -22.31 -33.85 -0.07
N GLY A 443 -22.52 -32.75 0.62
CA GLY A 443 -21.80 -32.41 1.86
C GLY A 443 -20.39 -31.86 1.66
N ASP A 444 -20.27 -30.54 1.73
CA ASP A 444 -19.01 -29.91 2.07
C ASP A 444 -18.62 -30.26 3.51
N VAL A 445 -17.35 -30.57 3.73
CA VAL A 445 -16.80 -30.95 5.04
C VAL A 445 -16.55 -29.71 5.91
N GLY A 446 -17.56 -28.91 6.23
CA GLY A 446 -17.50 -27.95 7.34
C GLY A 446 -16.76 -26.63 7.15
N PHE A 447 -17.07 -25.67 8.00
CA PHE A 447 -16.34 -24.42 8.17
C PHE A 447 -16.61 -23.94 9.60
N THR A 448 -15.73 -23.09 10.14
CA THR A 448 -15.96 -22.44 11.42
C THR A 448 -16.36 -20.99 11.17
N PHE A 449 -17.48 -20.55 11.72
CA PHE A 449 -17.97 -19.17 11.68
C PHE A 449 -18.28 -18.71 13.10
N GLU A 450 -17.34 -18.02 13.75
CA GLU A 450 -17.39 -17.74 15.18
C GLU A 450 -17.14 -16.27 15.54
N ASN A 451 -17.87 -15.76 16.52
CA ASN A 451 -17.70 -14.40 17.05
C ASN A 451 -17.77 -13.27 15.99
N ASN A 452 -18.42 -13.51 14.84
CA ASN A 452 -18.58 -12.49 13.81
C ASN A 452 -19.77 -11.58 14.14
N ILE A 453 -19.72 -10.35 13.65
CA ILE A 453 -20.78 -9.37 13.78
C ILE A 453 -21.34 -9.08 12.38
N SER A 454 -22.66 -9.19 12.22
CA SER A 454 -23.38 -8.93 10.98
C SER A 454 -24.45 -7.87 11.24
N LEU A 455 -24.26 -6.69 10.65
CA LEU A 455 -25.09 -5.51 10.85
C LEU A 455 -25.81 -5.09 9.57
N ASN A 456 -27.10 -4.81 9.69
CA ASN A 456 -27.95 -4.15 8.70
C ASN A 456 -27.82 -4.73 7.28
N PRO A 457 -27.95 -6.06 7.07
CA PRO A 457 -27.90 -6.58 5.71
C PRO A 457 -29.03 -6.01 4.83
N VAL A 458 -28.80 -5.94 3.52
CA VAL A 458 -29.84 -5.48 2.58
C VAL A 458 -30.93 -6.53 2.45
N THR A 459 -30.56 -7.81 2.27
CA THR A 459 -31.50 -8.93 2.17
C THR A 459 -31.46 -9.83 3.38
N GLN A 460 -30.31 -10.44 3.72
CA GLN A 460 -30.22 -11.46 4.76
C GLN A 460 -28.86 -11.54 5.46
N HIS A 461 -28.85 -12.02 6.69
CA HIS A 461 -27.63 -12.28 7.45
C HIS A 461 -26.90 -13.50 6.90
N LEU A 462 -27.61 -14.62 6.77
CA LEU A 462 -27.06 -15.90 6.31
C LEU A 462 -27.84 -16.45 5.12
N ASP A 463 -27.12 -17.02 4.15
CA ASP A 463 -27.70 -17.66 2.97
C ASP A 463 -26.99 -18.98 2.59
N GLN A 464 -27.78 -20.03 2.38
CA GLN A 464 -27.33 -21.25 1.73
C GLN A 464 -27.68 -21.19 0.24
N LEU A 465 -26.69 -20.79 -0.56
CA LEU A 465 -26.84 -20.70 -2.00
C LEU A 465 -26.85 -22.11 -2.60
N SER A 466 -27.95 -22.54 -3.23
CA SER A 466 -28.12 -23.90 -3.79
C SER A 466 -28.01 -25.03 -2.75
N TYR A 467 -28.96 -25.96 -2.77
CA TYR A 467 -29.03 -27.04 -1.80
C TYR A 467 -29.55 -28.34 -2.41
N SER A 468 -29.15 -29.47 -1.82
CA SER A 468 -29.73 -30.80 -2.03
C SER A 468 -30.29 -31.36 -0.72
N SER A 469 -31.43 -32.04 -0.78
CA SER A 469 -32.03 -32.71 0.40
C SER A 469 -31.18 -33.87 0.96
N SER A 470 -30.09 -34.22 0.30
CA SER A 470 -29.12 -35.26 0.69
C SER A 470 -27.83 -34.72 1.33
N ASP A 471 -27.66 -33.40 1.48
CA ASP A 471 -26.42 -32.82 1.97
C ASP A 471 -26.14 -33.15 3.45
N ILE A 472 -24.90 -33.57 3.72
CA ILE A 472 -24.42 -33.98 5.05
C ILE A 472 -23.53 -32.89 5.66
N ARG A 473 -23.90 -32.43 6.86
CA ARG A 473 -23.38 -31.24 7.55
C ARG A 473 -22.15 -31.50 8.44
N THR A 474 -21.27 -32.40 8.00
CA THR A 474 -20.16 -32.83 8.87
C THR A 474 -19.10 -31.74 8.96
N GLY A 475 -18.95 -31.11 10.12
CA GLY A 475 -17.86 -30.15 10.39
C GLY A 475 -18.24 -28.66 10.37
N VAL A 476 -19.51 -28.29 10.10
CA VAL A 476 -19.95 -26.88 10.21
C VAL A 476 -20.08 -26.49 11.68
N VAL A 477 -19.43 -25.38 12.04
CA VAL A 477 -19.42 -24.80 13.38
C VAL A 477 -19.84 -23.35 13.30
N MET A 478 -20.93 -22.99 13.99
CA MET A 478 -21.35 -21.60 14.16
C MET A 478 -21.53 -21.30 15.64
N ARG A 479 -20.83 -20.28 16.17
CA ARG A 479 -20.89 -19.93 17.61
C ARG A 479 -20.74 -18.42 17.83
N ASN A 480 -21.46 -17.89 18.82
CA ASN A 480 -21.28 -16.52 19.34
C ASN A 480 -21.34 -15.40 18.29
N ASN A 481 -22.01 -15.60 17.16
CA ASN A 481 -22.17 -14.54 16.15
C ASN A 481 -23.31 -13.60 16.55
N LEU A 482 -23.15 -12.32 16.22
CA LEU A 482 -24.17 -11.28 16.40
C LEU A 482 -24.82 -10.96 15.05
N TYR A 483 -26.15 -11.00 15.00
CA TYR A 483 -26.97 -10.62 13.85
C TYR A 483 -27.90 -9.49 14.26
N TRP A 484 -27.82 -8.35 13.57
CA TRP A 484 -28.66 -7.18 13.90
C TRP A 484 -29.10 -6.41 12.65
N PRO A 485 -30.37 -6.00 12.53
CA PRO A 485 -31.50 -6.37 13.40
C PRO A 485 -31.96 -7.81 13.14
N ASP A 486 -32.14 -8.60 14.20
CA ASP A 486 -32.81 -9.91 14.10
C ASP A 486 -34.33 -9.71 14.03
N GLY A 487 -35.02 -10.48 13.18
CA GLY A 487 -36.49 -10.49 13.13
C GLY A 487 -37.16 -9.31 12.41
N ASP A 488 -36.45 -8.56 11.55
CA ASP A 488 -37.09 -7.56 10.68
C ASP A 488 -38.00 -8.26 9.66
N VAL A 489 -39.31 -8.24 9.91
CA VAL A 489 -40.31 -8.86 9.03
C VAL A 489 -40.35 -8.27 7.61
N THR A 490 -39.69 -7.13 7.37
CA THR A 490 -39.58 -6.53 6.04
C THR A 490 -38.39 -7.07 5.24
N LYS A 491 -37.46 -7.78 5.89
CA LYS A 491 -36.26 -8.40 5.29
C LYS A 491 -35.96 -9.74 5.99
N PRO A 492 -36.26 -10.91 5.38
CA PRO A 492 -36.03 -12.20 6.03
C PRO A 492 -34.57 -12.35 6.43
N GLY A 493 -34.28 -12.56 7.71
CA GLY A 493 -32.92 -12.52 8.23
C GLY A 493 -32.06 -13.72 7.83
N PHE A 494 -32.66 -14.87 7.49
CA PHE A 494 -31.91 -16.11 7.25
C PHE A 494 -32.59 -16.97 6.17
N GLU A 495 -31.81 -17.61 5.30
CA GLU A 495 -32.32 -18.61 4.34
C GLU A 495 -31.70 -19.99 4.60
N TRP A 496 -32.54 -21.04 4.60
CA TRP A 496 -32.10 -22.42 4.81
C TRP A 496 -32.86 -23.39 3.90
N ASN A 497 -32.15 -24.18 3.09
CA ASN A 497 -32.77 -25.09 2.11
C ASN A 497 -33.85 -24.41 1.24
N GLY A 498 -33.60 -23.16 0.80
CA GLY A 498 -34.58 -22.37 0.04
C GLY A 498 -35.81 -21.94 0.84
N VAL A 499 -35.79 -22.10 2.17
CA VAL A 499 -36.84 -21.69 3.08
C VAL A 499 -36.35 -20.50 3.90
N LEU A 500 -36.98 -19.35 3.66
CA LEU A 500 -36.75 -18.13 4.40
C LEU A 500 -37.24 -18.27 5.85
N GLN A 501 -36.38 -17.90 6.79
CA GLN A 501 -36.62 -17.84 8.23
C GLN A 501 -36.56 -16.37 8.67
N GLN A 502 -37.50 -15.96 9.52
CA GLN A 502 -37.59 -14.56 9.93
C GLN A 502 -36.62 -14.23 11.06
N THR A 503 -36.36 -15.18 11.96
CA THR A 503 -35.51 -14.99 13.13
C THR A 503 -34.41 -16.04 13.21
N LEU A 504 -33.36 -15.75 13.99
CA LEU A 504 -32.32 -16.74 14.32
C LEU A 504 -32.92 -17.98 14.99
N SER A 505 -33.94 -17.80 15.83
CA SER A 505 -34.61 -18.91 16.54
C SER A 505 -35.30 -19.86 15.54
N ASP A 506 -36.02 -19.32 14.55
CA ASP A 506 -36.65 -20.12 13.50
C ASP A 506 -35.61 -20.92 12.72
N TRP A 507 -34.46 -20.29 12.45
CA TRP A 507 -33.33 -20.91 11.75
C TRP A 507 -32.66 -22.03 12.57
N GLN A 508 -32.50 -21.84 13.89
CA GLN A 508 -31.97 -22.87 14.79
C GLN A 508 -32.86 -24.13 14.84
N ASP A 509 -34.18 -23.94 14.82
CA ASP A 509 -35.14 -25.04 14.88
C ASP A 509 -35.10 -25.94 13.63
N VAL A 510 -34.82 -25.36 12.45
CA VAL A 510 -34.77 -26.10 11.17
C VAL A 510 -33.38 -26.62 10.79
N SER A 511 -32.31 -25.99 11.29
CA SER A 511 -30.92 -26.29 10.89
C SER A 511 -30.30 -27.50 11.60
N THR A 512 -30.95 -28.07 12.64
CA THR A 512 -30.51 -29.23 13.45
C THR A 512 -28.99 -29.31 13.70
N LEU A 513 -28.31 -28.18 13.84
CA LEU A 513 -26.88 -28.12 14.11
C LEU A 513 -26.62 -28.88 15.43
N GLY A 514 -25.69 -29.83 15.41
CA GLY A 514 -25.56 -30.85 16.46
C GLY A 514 -25.46 -30.25 17.86
N ALA A 515 -25.85 -31.02 18.89
CA ALA A 515 -26.02 -30.61 20.29
C ALA A 515 -24.81 -29.96 21.02
N ASN A 516 -23.73 -29.64 20.32
CA ASN A 516 -22.58 -28.84 20.77
C ASN A 516 -22.53 -27.44 20.10
N SER A 517 -23.46 -27.13 19.20
CA SER A 517 -23.62 -25.85 18.54
C SER A 517 -24.40 -24.92 19.45
N VAL A 518 -23.67 -24.08 20.17
CA VAL A 518 -24.23 -23.08 21.08
C VAL A 518 -24.35 -21.78 20.30
N ALA A 519 -25.43 -21.63 19.55
CA ALA A 519 -25.84 -20.33 19.03
C ALA A 519 -26.53 -19.58 20.20
N LEU A 520 -25.72 -19.11 21.15
CA LEU A 520 -26.22 -18.22 22.19
C LEU A 520 -26.59 -16.90 21.54
N ASP A 521 -27.88 -16.57 21.63
CA ASP A 521 -28.45 -15.25 21.44
C ASP A 521 -27.61 -14.20 22.21
N PRO A 522 -26.91 -13.28 21.54
CA PRO A 522 -26.37 -12.12 22.20
C PRO A 522 -27.55 -11.21 22.58
N GLN A 523 -28.02 -11.35 23.82
CA GLN A 523 -29.09 -10.50 24.38
C GLN A 523 -28.69 -9.02 24.31
N MET A 524 -29.15 -8.34 23.27
CA MET A 524 -29.21 -6.87 23.21
C MET A 524 -30.44 -6.44 24.03
N VAL A 525 -30.22 -5.92 25.23
CA VAL A 525 -31.29 -5.31 26.02
C VAL A 525 -31.63 -3.97 25.38
N ALA A 526 -32.88 -3.77 24.97
CA ALA A 526 -33.37 -2.49 24.45
C ALA A 526 -32.95 -1.33 25.39
N PRO A 527 -32.38 -0.23 24.88
CA PRO A 527 -32.06 0.92 25.72
C PRO A 527 -33.36 1.46 26.32
N THR A 528 -33.42 1.58 27.65
CA THR A 528 -34.60 2.07 28.39
C THR A 528 -34.87 3.57 28.24
N THR A 529 -34.23 4.27 27.30
CA THR A 529 -34.54 5.66 26.98
C THR A 529 -34.40 5.87 25.48
N GLY A 530 -35.54 6.04 24.82
CA GLY A 530 -35.65 6.03 23.37
C GLY A 530 -35.02 7.22 22.68
N ASP A 531 -34.33 6.94 21.57
CA ASP A 531 -34.06 7.92 20.53
C ASP A 531 -34.02 7.26 19.15
N PHE A 532 -35.18 6.74 18.71
CA PHE A 532 -35.40 6.35 17.33
C PHE A 532 -36.59 7.14 16.78
N ARG A 533 -36.33 8.13 15.93
CA ARG A 533 -37.34 8.69 15.02
C ARG A 533 -36.79 8.82 13.61
N TRP A 534 -37.20 7.87 12.79
CA TRP A 534 -37.25 7.94 11.34
C TRP A 534 -38.16 9.09 10.87
N ASN A 535 -37.71 9.92 9.93
CA ASN A 535 -38.61 10.67 9.05
C ASN A 535 -38.01 10.86 7.65
N ALA A 536 -38.85 10.64 6.64
CA ALA A 536 -38.52 10.41 5.25
C ALA A 536 -38.21 11.68 4.41
N GLN A 537 -37.09 11.65 3.66
CA GLN A 537 -36.77 12.33 2.38
C GLN A 537 -36.76 13.90 2.34
N PRO A 538 -36.11 14.53 1.34
CA PRO A 538 -34.67 14.57 1.06
C PRO A 538 -34.17 16.04 0.94
N SER A 539 -33.14 16.42 1.69
CA SER A 539 -32.19 17.50 1.31
C SER A 539 -31.15 17.71 2.40
N THR A 540 -29.92 17.96 1.96
CA THR A 540 -28.72 18.30 2.74
C THR A 540 -28.16 17.20 3.63
N LEU A 541 -27.09 16.59 3.09
CA LEU A 541 -26.06 15.77 3.71
C LEU A 541 -25.48 16.50 4.94
N LEU A 542 -25.91 16.18 6.16
CA LEU A 542 -25.21 16.43 7.43
C LEU A 542 -25.92 15.61 8.52
N GLY A 543 -25.29 14.54 8.99
CA GLY A 543 -25.82 13.68 10.06
C GLY A 543 -25.41 12.22 9.89
N LEU A 544 -24.11 11.94 10.00
CA LEU A 544 -23.62 10.60 10.30
C LEU A 544 -24.08 10.28 11.72
N GLY A 545 -24.98 9.30 11.87
CA GLY A 545 -25.52 8.87 13.15
C GLY A 545 -24.79 7.62 13.62
N ASP A 546 -24.10 7.74 14.75
CA ASP A 546 -23.21 6.73 15.31
C ASP A 546 -23.94 5.56 16.01
N TYR A 547 -23.33 4.37 15.98
CA TYR A 547 -23.82 3.16 16.66
C TYR A 547 -22.90 2.79 17.85
N SER A 548 -23.38 2.88 19.09
CA SER A 548 -22.64 2.44 20.30
C SER A 548 -23.07 1.05 20.79
N LEU A 549 -22.12 0.13 21.03
CA LEU A 549 -22.34 -1.13 21.75
C LEU A 549 -22.54 -0.86 23.26
N ALA A 550 -23.74 -1.10 23.77
CA ALA A 550 -24.00 -1.08 25.21
C ALA A 550 -23.85 -2.48 25.82
N LEU A 551 -22.72 -2.72 26.51
CA LEU A 551 -22.56 -3.48 27.77
C LEU A 551 -21.39 -4.48 27.82
N SER A 552 -20.75 -4.50 29.01
CA SER A 552 -19.62 -5.30 29.48
C SER A 552 -19.89 -6.80 29.67
N THR A 553 -20.91 -7.36 29.02
CA THR A 553 -21.28 -8.78 29.15
C THR A 553 -21.57 -9.46 27.82
N SER A 554 -21.25 -8.82 26.68
CA SER A 554 -21.34 -9.48 25.37
C SER A 554 -20.31 -10.62 25.29
N PRO A 555 -20.72 -11.86 24.93
CA PRO A 555 -19.79 -12.97 24.70
C PRO A 555 -18.78 -12.69 23.58
N ALA A 556 -19.07 -11.77 22.66
CA ALA A 556 -18.15 -11.31 21.61
C ALA A 556 -16.91 -10.59 22.15
N VAL A 557 -16.92 -10.15 23.43
CA VAL A 557 -15.79 -9.49 24.10
C VAL A 557 -15.08 -10.43 25.08
N ASN A 558 -15.75 -11.48 25.59
CA ASN A 558 -15.26 -12.25 26.73
C ASN A 558 -14.55 -13.57 26.37
N GLY A 559 -14.23 -13.76 25.10
CA GLY A 559 -13.43 -14.87 24.56
C GLY A 559 -11.92 -14.62 24.57
N ALA A 560 -11.38 -14.08 25.67
CA ALA A 560 -9.97 -14.14 26.06
C ALA A 560 -8.88 -13.56 25.12
N VAL A 561 -8.70 -12.23 25.10
CA VAL A 561 -7.42 -11.50 25.35
C VAL A 561 -7.81 -10.06 25.70
N ALA A 562 -7.28 -9.50 26.80
CA ALA A 562 -7.41 -8.06 27.03
C ALA A 562 -6.46 -7.34 26.08
N VAL A 563 -6.98 -6.83 24.96
CA VAL A 563 -6.24 -5.91 24.11
C VAL A 563 -6.36 -4.53 24.77
N PRO A 564 -5.27 -3.86 25.15
CA PRO A 564 -5.32 -2.47 25.57
C PRO A 564 -5.82 -1.67 24.37
N PHE A 565 -7.01 -1.06 24.47
CA PHE A 565 -7.40 -0.04 23.52
C PHE A 565 -6.53 1.19 23.80
N THR A 566 -5.71 1.60 22.85
CA THR A 566 -5.18 2.97 22.78
C THR A 566 -6.31 3.90 22.34
N THR A 567 -6.25 5.15 22.76
CA THR A 567 -7.32 6.14 22.54
C THR A 567 -7.28 6.77 21.15
N ASN A 568 -6.39 6.32 20.26
CA ASN A 568 -6.08 6.99 19.00
C ASN A 568 -6.21 6.02 17.80
N ASP A 569 -6.47 6.54 16.60
CA ASP A 569 -6.40 5.78 15.34
C ASP A 569 -4.97 5.74 14.77
N ILE A 570 -4.78 5.11 13.60
CA ILE A 570 -3.48 4.95 12.91
C ILE A 570 -2.83 6.30 12.53
N GLU A 571 -3.61 7.38 12.51
CA GLU A 571 -3.20 8.74 12.21
C GLU A 571 -2.98 9.57 13.50
N GLY A 572 -3.03 8.93 14.68
CA GLY A 572 -2.79 9.58 15.97
C GLY A 572 -3.96 10.42 16.50
N PHE A 573 -5.14 10.39 15.86
CA PHE A 573 -6.29 11.18 16.32
C PHE A 573 -6.96 10.57 17.54
N ILE A 574 -7.14 11.37 18.59
CA ILE A 574 -7.93 10.97 19.76
C ILE A 574 -9.36 10.65 19.32
N LEU A 575 -9.77 9.39 19.55
CA LEU A 575 -11.13 8.88 19.36
C LEU A 575 -12.12 9.68 20.24
N SER A 576 -12.64 10.78 19.72
CA SER A 576 -13.73 11.50 20.36
C SER A 576 -15.02 10.69 20.16
N ASN A 577 -15.40 9.95 21.20
CA ASN A 577 -16.62 9.15 21.36
C ASN A 577 -17.84 9.73 20.60
N PRO A 578 -18.60 8.94 19.80
CA PRO A 578 -18.63 7.48 19.81
C PRO A 578 -17.87 6.75 18.69
N SER A 579 -17.42 5.56 19.07
CA SER A 579 -16.46 4.68 18.40
C SER A 579 -16.91 4.14 17.04
N ASP A 580 -16.03 4.26 16.04
CA ASP A 580 -16.12 3.58 14.75
C ASP A 580 -15.66 2.10 14.87
N ILE A 581 -16.28 1.21 14.10
CA ILE A 581 -15.74 -0.14 13.86
C ILE A 581 -14.97 -0.08 12.54
N GLY A 582 -13.69 0.24 12.64
CA GLY A 582 -12.70 0.16 11.56
C GLY A 582 -11.45 -0.62 12.01
N PRO A 583 -10.63 -1.13 11.07
CA PRO A 583 -9.37 -1.82 11.35
C PRO A 583 -8.21 -0.85 11.65
N TYR A 584 -8.50 0.42 11.94
CA TYR A 584 -7.54 1.47 12.30
C TYR A 584 -6.99 1.30 13.73
N GLN A 585 -6.52 0.10 14.08
CA GLN A 585 -5.83 -0.11 15.35
C GLN A 585 -4.41 0.44 15.24
N PHE A 586 -4.16 1.51 15.99
CA PHE A 586 -2.85 2.03 16.32
C PHE A 586 -2.04 0.92 17.01
N HIS A 587 -1.20 0.22 16.25
CA HIS A 587 -0.09 -0.59 16.78
C HIS A 587 1.13 0.32 16.79
N ASP A 588 1.80 0.38 17.93
CA ASP A 588 2.93 1.27 18.23
C ASP A 588 3.85 0.44 19.12
N THR A 589 4.87 -0.12 18.49
CA THR A 589 5.72 -1.17 19.05
C THR A 589 6.74 -0.60 20.05
N ASP A 590 7.20 0.63 19.86
CA ASP A 590 8.20 1.28 20.71
C ASP A 590 7.61 2.30 21.70
N GLY A 591 6.36 2.69 21.52
CA GLY A 591 5.57 3.53 22.41
C GLY A 591 5.77 5.03 22.22
N ASP A 592 6.20 5.48 21.06
CA ASP A 592 6.51 6.89 20.78
C ASP A 592 5.31 7.74 20.36
N GLN A 593 4.16 7.09 20.08
CA GLN A 593 2.90 7.65 19.57
C GLN A 593 2.79 7.78 18.04
N LEU A 594 3.79 7.32 17.30
CA LEU A 594 3.70 6.98 15.89
C LEU A 594 3.23 5.52 15.76
N SER A 595 2.51 5.19 14.69
CA SER A 595 2.05 3.80 14.49
C SER A 595 3.05 3.02 13.65
N ASP A 596 3.17 1.71 13.87
CA ASP A 596 4.04 0.81 13.09
C ASP A 596 3.83 0.97 11.57
N ALA A 597 2.60 1.27 11.14
CA ALA A 597 2.29 1.50 9.75
C ALA A 597 2.82 2.85 9.23
N LEU A 598 2.72 3.89 10.05
CA LEU A 598 3.22 5.22 9.73
C LEU A 598 4.76 5.25 9.82
N GLU A 599 5.34 4.55 10.78
CA GLU A 599 6.78 4.32 10.88
C GLU A 599 7.31 3.59 9.64
N ALA A 600 6.66 2.50 9.24
CA ALA A 600 7.02 1.78 8.01
C ALA A 600 6.87 2.64 6.73
N LEU A 601 5.86 3.54 6.70
CA LEU A 601 5.66 4.50 5.61
C LEU A 601 6.77 5.56 5.57
N LEU A 602 7.19 6.06 6.73
CA LEU A 602 8.19 7.12 6.88
C LEU A 602 9.63 6.57 6.84
N GLY A 603 9.81 5.27 7.03
CA GLY A 603 11.11 4.60 7.03
C GLY A 603 11.83 4.64 8.38
N THR A 604 11.13 4.95 9.46
CA THR A 604 11.64 4.92 10.84
C THR A 604 11.70 3.49 11.39
N ASP A 605 12.43 3.27 12.49
CA ASP A 605 12.63 1.94 13.08
C ASP A 605 11.56 1.62 14.12
N LEU A 606 10.69 0.66 13.80
CA LEU A 606 9.58 0.13 14.63
C LEU A 606 9.93 -0.25 16.09
N LEU A 607 11.21 -0.29 16.45
CA LEU A 607 11.70 -0.67 17.78
C LEU A 607 12.33 0.49 18.56
N LEU A 608 12.44 1.67 17.95
CA LEU A 608 13.16 2.82 18.46
C LEU A 608 12.31 4.08 18.35
N ALA A 609 11.83 4.53 19.50
CA ALA A 609 11.03 5.75 19.60
C ALA A 609 11.72 7.03 19.06
N ASP A 610 13.01 6.96 18.78
CA ASP A 610 13.88 8.03 18.32
C ASP A 610 14.89 7.34 17.37
N THR A 611 14.58 7.34 16.08
CA THR A 611 15.26 6.53 15.07
C THR A 611 16.68 7.02 14.80
N ASP A 612 16.91 8.33 14.83
CA ASP A 612 18.22 8.94 14.55
C ASP A 612 19.04 9.27 15.81
N SER A 613 18.46 9.06 16.99
CA SER A 613 19.08 9.17 18.31
C SER A 613 19.52 10.59 18.70
N ASP A 614 18.78 11.61 18.27
CA ASP A 614 19.08 13.02 18.54
C ASP A 614 18.41 13.55 19.83
N GLY A 615 17.49 12.76 20.41
CA GLY A 615 16.78 13.08 21.65
C GLY A 615 15.35 13.56 21.46
N VAL A 616 14.84 13.66 20.23
CA VAL A 616 13.43 13.88 19.89
C VAL A 616 12.83 12.56 19.39
N SER A 617 11.56 12.28 19.68
CA SER A 617 10.94 11.04 19.19
C SER A 617 10.42 11.20 17.76
N ASP A 618 10.32 10.12 16.99
CA ASP A 618 9.89 10.17 15.59
C ASP A 618 8.51 10.86 15.45
N TYR A 619 7.60 10.57 16.38
CA TYR A 619 6.32 11.29 16.50
C TYR A 619 6.48 12.78 16.78
N ASP A 620 7.33 13.19 17.74
CA ASP A 620 7.46 14.59 18.15
C ASP A 620 8.11 15.43 17.04
N GLU A 621 9.01 14.83 16.27
CA GLU A 621 9.60 15.42 15.08
C GLU A 621 8.55 15.65 13.99
N LEU A 622 7.73 14.63 13.71
CA LEU A 622 6.63 14.71 12.75
C LEU A 622 5.51 15.67 13.21
N ASN A 623 5.33 15.80 14.53
CA ASN A 623 4.34 16.69 15.12
C ASN A 623 4.86 18.12 15.32
N TYR A 624 6.10 18.44 14.93
CA TYR A 624 6.68 19.76 15.19
C TYR A 624 5.85 20.89 14.55
N GLY A 625 5.31 20.68 13.35
CA GLY A 625 4.37 21.60 12.69
C GLY A 625 2.90 21.46 13.14
N GLY A 626 2.63 20.54 14.07
CA GLY A 626 1.32 20.29 14.68
C GLY A 626 0.47 19.22 13.98
N TYR A 627 1.06 18.38 13.12
CA TYR A 627 0.34 17.32 12.41
C TYR A 627 1.19 16.08 12.09
N ALA A 628 1.16 15.07 12.95
CA ALA A 628 1.99 13.86 12.85
C ALA A 628 1.44 12.76 11.92
N THR A 629 1.08 13.07 10.66
CA THR A 629 0.60 12.05 9.70
C THR A 629 1.47 11.90 8.46
N THR A 630 2.28 12.90 8.14
CA THR A 630 3.16 12.94 6.96
C THR A 630 4.29 13.90 7.24
N TYR A 631 5.51 13.59 6.79
CA TYR A 631 6.64 14.52 6.94
C TYR A 631 6.52 15.68 5.95
N ASN A 632 6.33 16.91 6.46
CA ASN A 632 6.32 18.12 5.64
C ASN A 632 7.64 18.90 5.79
N VAL A 633 8.44 18.87 4.72
CA VAL A 633 9.74 19.57 4.68
C VAL A 633 9.58 21.06 4.98
N GLY A 634 10.36 21.54 5.97
CA GLY A 634 10.38 22.95 6.40
C GLY A 634 9.19 23.36 7.28
N VAL A 635 8.41 22.39 7.75
CA VAL A 635 7.32 22.57 8.72
C VAL A 635 7.50 21.60 9.89
N ASP A 636 7.90 20.36 9.60
CA ASP A 636 8.19 19.30 10.57
C ASP A 636 9.70 19.00 10.61
N LEU A 637 10.15 18.36 11.69
CA LEU A 637 11.51 17.80 11.80
C LEU A 637 11.57 16.43 11.13
N ASN A 638 12.75 16.02 10.70
CA ASN A 638 12.94 14.78 9.95
C ASN A 638 13.42 13.64 10.85
N PRO A 639 12.57 12.63 11.16
CA PRO A 639 12.89 11.55 12.09
C PRO A 639 14.00 10.57 11.66
N LEU A 640 14.66 10.86 10.55
CA LEU A 640 15.78 10.09 10.02
C LEU A 640 17.08 10.90 10.01
N LEU A 641 17.06 12.15 10.48
CA LEU A 641 18.19 13.08 10.47
C LEU A 641 18.26 13.84 11.80
N ALA A 642 19.30 13.51 12.57
CA ALA A 642 19.59 14.16 13.84
C ALA A 642 19.94 15.66 13.74
N ASP A 643 19.78 16.32 12.59
CA ASP A 643 20.04 17.74 12.30
C ASP A 643 19.25 18.07 11.02
N THR A 644 18.01 18.54 11.20
CA THR A 644 17.03 18.71 10.11
C THR A 644 17.43 19.83 9.16
N ASP A 645 17.95 20.94 9.66
CA ASP A 645 18.30 22.11 8.84
C ASP A 645 19.76 22.12 8.35
N GLY A 646 20.59 21.24 8.91
CA GLY A 646 21.95 20.95 8.48
C GLY A 646 22.98 21.98 8.95
N ASP A 647 22.71 22.72 10.03
CA ASP A 647 23.63 23.75 10.56
C ASP A 647 24.75 23.19 11.46
N GLY A 648 24.63 21.91 11.86
CA GLY A 648 25.58 21.18 12.69
C GLY A 648 25.22 21.08 14.18
N ILE A 649 24.02 21.50 14.58
CA ILE A 649 23.42 21.30 15.90
C ILE A 649 22.24 20.33 15.73
N SER A 650 22.01 19.42 16.67
CA SER A 650 20.89 18.48 16.55
C SER A 650 19.55 19.11 16.91
N ASP A 651 18.45 18.62 16.33
CA ASP A 651 17.12 19.18 16.56
C ASP A 651 16.77 19.11 18.06
N GLY A 652 17.13 18.01 18.72
CA GLY A 652 17.03 17.85 20.17
C GLY A 652 17.81 18.91 20.96
N ASP A 653 19.03 19.25 20.56
CA ASP A 653 19.85 20.28 21.23
C ASP A 653 19.26 21.68 21.02
N GLU A 654 18.73 21.95 19.84
CA GLU A 654 18.08 23.21 19.49
C GLU A 654 16.78 23.45 20.24
N ILE A 655 15.92 22.42 20.33
CA ILE A 655 14.69 22.46 21.15
C ILE A 655 15.03 22.74 22.62
N VAL A 656 16.08 22.10 23.15
CA VAL A 656 16.52 22.30 24.55
C VAL A 656 17.08 23.71 24.78
N THR A 657 17.76 24.27 23.79
CA THR A 657 18.42 25.58 23.87
C THR A 657 17.55 26.73 23.36
N ASN A 658 16.33 26.42 22.90
CA ASN A 658 15.32 27.35 22.41
C ASN A 658 15.79 28.13 21.17
N SER A 659 16.57 27.48 20.30
CA SER A 659 16.71 27.86 18.89
C SER A 659 15.64 27.17 18.03
N ASP A 660 15.58 27.52 16.75
CA ASP A 660 14.61 27.01 15.78
C ASP A 660 15.28 25.96 14.88
N PRO A 661 15.02 24.65 15.10
CA PRO A 661 15.61 23.53 14.34
C PRO A 661 15.20 23.45 12.86
N LEU A 662 14.42 24.42 12.36
CA LEU A 662 14.07 24.57 10.95
C LEU A 662 14.75 25.76 10.27
N ASP A 663 15.56 26.53 11.00
CA ASP A 663 16.25 27.72 10.49
C ASP A 663 17.74 27.65 10.83
N GLY A 664 18.57 27.21 9.89
CA GLY A 664 20.03 27.13 10.10
C GLY A 664 20.75 28.49 10.25
N ALA A 665 20.01 29.59 10.40
CA ALA A 665 20.51 30.87 10.89
C ALA A 665 20.14 31.17 12.36
N SER A 666 19.28 30.35 12.95
CA SER A 666 18.83 30.37 14.33
C SER A 666 19.78 29.54 15.18
N PHE A 667 20.91 30.11 15.57
CA PHE A 667 21.77 29.47 16.55
C PHE A 667 21.22 29.66 17.96
N PRO A 668 21.42 28.69 18.88
CA PRO A 668 21.33 28.99 20.30
C PRO A 668 22.25 30.17 20.58
N LEU A 669 21.77 31.18 21.31
CA LEU A 669 22.54 32.38 21.65
C LEU A 669 23.63 32.04 22.69
N LEU A 670 24.51 31.10 22.34
CA LEU A 670 25.72 30.74 23.06
C LEU A 670 26.58 32.01 23.19
N ALA A 671 27.11 32.26 24.39
CA ALA A 671 27.78 33.50 24.81
C ALA A 671 26.91 34.73 25.13
N ASP A 672 25.60 34.74 24.88
CA ASP A 672 24.66 35.77 25.36
C ASP A 672 24.07 35.35 26.70
N ILE A 673 24.86 35.46 27.77
CA ILE A 673 24.50 34.92 29.07
C ILE A 673 23.29 35.67 29.64
N ASN A 674 23.17 36.98 29.40
CA ASN A 674 22.07 37.78 29.94
C ASN A 674 20.80 37.83 29.07
N ASP A 675 20.78 37.15 27.92
CA ASP A 675 19.62 36.99 27.03
C ASP A 675 19.08 38.34 26.53
N ASP A 676 20.00 39.25 26.19
CA ASP A 676 19.64 40.58 25.67
C ASP A 676 19.72 40.68 24.13
N GLY A 677 20.02 39.56 23.48
CA GLY A 677 20.12 39.38 22.04
C GLY A 677 21.48 39.78 21.47
N VAL A 678 22.46 40.18 22.30
CA VAL A 678 23.78 40.63 21.84
C VAL A 678 24.92 40.25 22.79
N VAL A 679 25.88 39.47 22.30
CA VAL A 679 27.11 39.16 23.05
C VAL A 679 27.96 40.42 23.27
N ASN A 680 27.97 40.92 24.51
CA ASN A 680 28.58 42.20 24.86
C ASN A 680 29.33 42.16 26.22
N ALA A 681 29.69 43.33 26.74
CA ALA A 681 30.43 43.43 27.99
C ALA A 681 29.63 42.94 29.21
N ALA A 682 28.30 42.89 29.12
CA ALA A 682 27.41 42.35 30.12
C ALA A 682 27.64 40.84 30.32
N ASP A 683 27.78 40.09 29.22
CA ASP A 683 28.03 38.64 29.22
C ASP A 683 29.41 38.31 29.78
N VAL A 684 30.42 39.06 29.33
CA VAL A 684 31.78 38.94 29.85
C VAL A 684 31.80 39.20 31.36
N LEU A 685 31.04 40.20 31.84
CA LEU A 685 30.95 40.48 33.26
C LEU A 685 30.25 39.34 34.03
N LEU A 686 29.25 38.71 33.41
CA LEU A 686 28.47 37.62 34.01
C LEU A 686 29.31 36.34 34.11
N VAL A 687 29.99 35.91 33.03
CA VAL A 687 30.89 34.74 33.07
C VAL A 687 32.07 34.94 34.03
N VAL A 688 32.64 36.14 34.09
CA VAL A 688 33.72 36.46 35.07
C VAL A 688 33.21 36.26 36.50
N ARG A 689 31.97 36.67 36.79
CA ARG A 689 31.39 36.50 38.12
C ARG A 689 31.11 35.04 38.46
N ILE A 690 30.67 34.24 37.47
CA ILE A 690 30.45 32.80 37.59
C ILE A 690 31.78 32.08 37.88
N VAL A 691 32.80 32.30 37.06
CA VAL A 691 34.14 31.67 37.21
C VAL A 691 34.82 32.06 38.52
N LEU A 692 34.62 33.29 39.01
CA LEU A 692 35.14 33.75 40.30
C LEU A 692 34.30 33.28 41.51
N GLY A 693 33.20 32.55 41.28
CA GLY A 693 32.29 32.07 42.33
C GLY A 693 31.54 33.18 43.06
N SER A 694 31.44 34.36 42.45
CA SER A 694 30.74 35.54 43.01
C SER A 694 29.28 35.65 42.57
N TYR A 695 28.86 34.81 41.62
CA TYR A 695 27.50 34.69 41.12
C TYR A 695 27.20 33.21 40.86
N THR A 696 26.00 32.78 41.23
CA THR A 696 25.49 31.43 40.91
C THR A 696 24.53 31.59 39.75
N PRO A 697 24.83 31.03 38.56
CA PRO A 697 23.97 31.16 37.40
C PRO A 697 22.66 30.39 37.57
N THR A 698 21.61 30.86 36.91
CA THR A 698 20.40 30.07 36.61
C THR A 698 20.73 28.94 35.64
N ALA A 699 19.81 27.98 35.47
CA ALA A 699 20.01 26.88 34.53
C ALA A 699 20.24 27.39 33.09
N ALA A 700 19.46 28.38 32.64
CA ALA A 700 19.58 28.97 31.32
C ALA A 700 20.89 29.76 31.13
N GLU A 701 21.30 30.54 32.14
CA GLU A 701 22.59 31.24 32.12
C GLU A 701 23.77 30.26 32.14
N ALA A 702 23.62 29.08 32.77
CA ALA A 702 24.68 28.08 32.82
C ALA A 702 24.91 27.44 31.44
N VAL A 703 23.83 27.12 30.72
CA VAL A 703 23.87 26.59 29.34
C VAL A 703 24.53 27.61 28.39
N ARG A 704 24.09 28.87 28.40
CA ARG A 704 24.67 29.91 27.53
C ARG A 704 26.11 30.29 27.87
N ALA A 705 26.58 29.95 29.07
CA ALA A 705 27.93 30.25 29.55
C ALA A 705 28.92 29.08 29.39
N ASP A 706 28.46 27.86 29.09
CA ASP A 706 29.28 26.65 28.90
C ASP A 706 29.43 26.39 27.40
N ILE A 707 30.50 26.89 26.80
CA ILE A 707 30.71 26.92 25.34
C ILE A 707 32.11 26.45 24.94
N ALA A 708 32.86 25.89 25.89
CA ALA A 708 34.20 25.40 25.71
C ALA A 708 34.36 24.03 26.43
N PRO A 709 35.33 23.20 26.02
CA PRO A 709 36.33 23.41 24.96
C PRO A 709 35.74 23.36 23.54
N TYR A 710 36.52 23.80 22.54
CA TYR A 710 36.17 23.64 21.12
C TYR A 710 36.74 22.33 20.57
N ASN A 711 35.94 21.63 19.76
CA ASN A 711 36.41 20.54 18.91
C ASN A 711 36.49 21.04 17.46
N GLY A 712 37.65 21.55 17.06
CA GLY A 712 37.77 22.25 15.77
C GLY A 712 37.13 23.64 15.82
N ASN A 713 36.12 23.89 14.98
CA ASN A 713 35.36 25.15 14.95
C ASN A 713 34.03 25.08 15.71
N THR A 714 33.68 23.92 16.28
CA THR A 714 32.40 23.69 16.97
C THR A 714 32.61 23.74 18.50
N PRO A 715 31.77 24.47 19.25
CA PRO A 715 31.71 24.38 20.72
C PRO A 715 31.43 22.94 21.16
N ASN A 716 32.05 22.48 22.26
CA ASN A 716 31.78 21.19 22.89
C ASN A 716 31.68 21.40 24.42
N PRO A 717 30.51 21.87 24.92
CA PRO A 717 30.27 22.14 26.33
C PRO A 717 30.60 20.93 27.21
N ASP A 718 31.28 21.14 28.34
CA ASP A 718 31.76 20.04 29.20
C ASP A 718 31.06 19.97 30.57
N GLY A 719 30.02 20.78 30.77
CA GLY A 719 29.28 20.92 32.01
C GLY A 719 29.99 21.80 33.04
N LEU A 720 31.13 22.42 32.71
CA LEU A 720 31.95 23.21 33.64
C LEU A 720 32.24 24.62 33.09
N ILE A 721 31.52 25.62 33.60
CA ILE A 721 31.81 27.04 33.30
C ILE A 721 33.16 27.45 33.90
N ASN A 722 34.18 27.56 33.06
CA ASN A 722 35.57 27.77 33.46
C ASN A 722 36.29 28.84 32.62
N LEU A 723 37.61 28.92 32.74
CA LEU A 723 38.42 29.92 32.02
C LEU A 723 38.38 29.74 30.50
N GLY A 724 38.15 28.52 30.02
CA GLY A 724 37.96 28.19 28.61
C GLY A 724 36.75 28.94 28.05
N ASP A 725 35.61 28.82 28.70
CA ASP A 725 34.36 29.46 28.29
C ASP A 725 34.48 30.98 28.31
N MET A 726 35.02 31.51 29.42
CA MET A 726 35.28 32.94 29.56
C MET A 726 36.12 33.48 28.40
N LEU A 727 37.13 32.74 27.96
CA LEU A 727 38.00 33.16 26.86
C LEU A 727 37.27 33.17 25.51
N VAL A 728 36.39 32.19 25.27
CA VAL A 728 35.57 32.14 24.05
C VAL A 728 34.60 33.31 24.03
N ILE A 729 33.83 33.53 25.10
CA ILE A 729 32.86 34.64 25.22
C ILE A 729 33.55 36.00 25.01
N MET A 730 34.74 36.19 25.59
CA MET A 730 35.53 37.43 25.39
C MET A 730 35.97 37.65 23.94
N ARG A 731 36.22 36.58 23.18
CA ARG A 731 36.61 36.67 21.77
C ARG A 731 35.41 36.84 20.85
N THR A 732 34.28 36.21 21.18
CA THR A 732 32.99 36.41 20.49
C THR A 732 32.56 37.87 20.58
N MET A 733 32.64 38.49 21.76
CA MET A 733 32.43 39.94 21.95
C MET A 733 33.35 40.81 21.06
N GLN A 734 34.56 40.33 20.76
CA GLN A 734 35.55 41.03 19.91
C GLN A 734 35.40 40.73 18.41
N GLY A 735 34.42 39.91 18.01
CA GLY A 735 34.21 39.47 16.62
C GLY A 735 35.41 38.70 16.05
N SER A 736 36.12 37.96 16.92
CA SER A 736 37.41 37.33 16.61
C SER A 736 37.34 35.79 16.51
N ILE A 737 36.13 35.22 16.57
CA ILE A 737 35.82 33.82 16.31
C ILE A 737 34.72 33.79 15.25
#